data_AF-A0A536YY50-F1
#
_entry.id   AF-A0A536YY50-F1
#
_cell.length_a   1.000
_cell.length_b   1.000
_cell.length_c   1.000
_cell.angle_alpha   90.00
_cell.angle_beta   90.00
_cell.angle_gamma   90.00
#
_symmetry.space_group_name_H-M   'P 1'
#
loop_
_entity.id
_entity.type
_entity.pdbx_description
1 polymer ?
#
loop_
_entity_poly.entity_id
_entity_poly.type
_entity_poly.pdbx_seq_one_letter_code
_entity_poly.pdbx_strand_id
1 'polypeptide(L)'
;MGFGGPHAAFFATRDEFKRSLPGRLVGVTIDANGQPAYRLALQTREQHIRREKATSNICTAQVLLAVIAAMYAVYHGPLGLATIAARIHRLTGVLAAGLKRLGITVVNDTFFDTLTVATGERSFDLHAAAMSRGANLRHVDTTHVGISFDETTTREDVKLLWQIFAPEPAALPDFDALEPTVDDAYPVALHRRSPFLAHPTFNRYHSETEMLRYLRRLADRDIALDRSMIPLGSCTMKLNSVAEMIPITWREFAHMHPFAPADQTEGYREMIAGLERMLCAATGYAAVSLQPNAGSQGEYAGLLIIRAYHASRGEAHRNVCLIPSSAHGTNPASAQMAGMRVVVVACDNQGNVDLADLRAKAEAHRADLAAIMVTYPSTHGVFEAGIRDICDIVHAHGGQVYVDGANLNALVGLAAPGAFGADVSHLNLHKTFCIPHGGGGPGVGPVAVGAHLAKFLPGHRMLDARPDAIGAVSAAPYGSAGILPISWMYIAMMGADGLKAATESAILAANYIAKRLSPHYPVLYSGSGGLIAHECILDLRPVKETSEVTVDDVAKRLMDYGFHAPTMSFPVAGTLMIEPTESESKAELDRFVDAMSAIREEIGAIEDGRMDRADNPLKNAPHTAATLLAADWAHAYSREKAAYPVLAVKSDKYWPPVGRADNVYGDRNLFCTCVPIAEYAA
;
A
#
# COMPACT_ATOMS: atom_id res chain seq x y z
N MET A 1 3.79 12.02 12.39
CA MET A 1 2.69 12.97 12.08
C MET A 1 2.75 13.29 10.60
N GLY A 2 1.79 14.02 10.05
CA GLY A 2 1.45 13.98 8.61
C GLY A 2 -0.06 14.08 8.45
N PHE A 3 -0.68 14.81 9.38
CA PHE A 3 -2.10 14.91 9.63
C PHE A 3 -2.86 13.55 9.63
N GLY A 4 -2.19 12.49 10.09
CA GLY A 4 -2.75 11.14 10.21
C GLY A 4 -1.83 10.04 9.68
N GLY A 5 -1.05 10.35 8.64
CA GLY A 5 -0.17 9.37 8.03
C GLY A 5 0.47 9.83 6.73
N PRO A 6 1.20 8.93 6.07
CA PRO A 6 1.19 7.49 6.32
C PRO A 6 2.17 7.05 7.44
N HIS A 7 1.82 5.98 8.16
CA HIS A 7 2.67 5.37 9.20
C HIS A 7 2.52 3.85 9.16
N ALA A 8 3.59 3.10 9.41
CA ALA A 8 3.51 1.66 9.53
C ALA A 8 3.05 1.24 10.93
N ALA A 9 1.93 0.52 11.01
CA ALA A 9 1.56 -0.20 12.22
C ALA A 9 2.45 -1.45 12.37
N PHE A 10 2.73 -1.87 13.61
CA PHE A 10 3.38 -3.14 13.88
C PHE A 10 2.36 -4.17 14.37
N PHE A 11 2.54 -5.44 13.97
CA PHE A 11 1.76 -6.56 14.45
C PHE A 11 2.71 -7.73 14.73
N ALA A 12 2.70 -8.23 15.96
CA ALA A 12 3.50 -9.37 16.39
C ALA A 12 2.62 -10.36 17.13
N THR A 13 2.92 -11.65 17.00
CA THR A 13 2.15 -12.72 17.65
C THR A 13 3.08 -13.87 18.06
N ARG A 14 2.53 -14.83 18.81
CA ARG A 14 3.21 -16.08 19.15
C ARG A 14 3.34 -16.94 17.89
N ASP A 15 4.39 -17.76 17.83
CA ASP A 15 4.67 -18.61 16.66
C ASP A 15 3.47 -19.52 16.28
N GLU A 16 2.72 -20.01 17.27
CA GLU A 16 1.52 -20.85 17.05
C GLU A 16 0.45 -20.18 16.16
N PHE A 17 0.40 -18.84 16.10
CA PHE A 17 -0.58 -18.07 15.33
C PHE A 17 -0.05 -17.58 13.97
N LYS A 18 1.16 -17.97 13.55
CA LYS A 18 1.78 -17.48 12.30
C LYS A 18 0.95 -17.71 11.03
N ARG A 19 0.15 -18.78 11.00
CA ARG A 19 -0.76 -19.08 9.87
C ARG A 19 -1.98 -18.16 9.80
N SER A 20 -2.27 -17.43 10.87
CA SER A 20 -3.38 -16.46 10.96
C SER A 20 -2.92 -15.01 10.83
N LEU A 21 -1.62 -14.77 10.60
CA LEU A 21 -1.10 -13.41 10.44
C LEU A 21 -1.77 -12.70 9.24
N PRO A 22 -2.23 -11.45 9.41
CA PRO A 22 -2.67 -10.62 8.31
C PRO A 22 -1.47 -10.09 7.52
N GLY A 23 -1.65 -9.91 6.22
CA GLY A 23 -0.68 -9.26 5.35
C GLY A 23 0.64 -10.00 5.13
N ARG A 24 1.60 -9.27 4.58
CA ARG A 24 2.90 -9.77 4.14
C ARG A 24 3.81 -10.14 5.31
N LEU A 25 4.65 -11.15 5.09
CA LEU A 25 5.69 -11.58 6.03
C LEU A 25 6.95 -11.89 5.24
N VAL A 26 8.09 -11.30 5.59
CA VAL A 26 9.38 -11.65 4.99
C VAL A 26 9.94 -12.89 5.69
N GLY A 27 10.44 -13.85 4.92
CA GLY A 27 11.12 -15.04 5.40
C GLY A 27 12.43 -15.28 4.66
N VAL A 28 13.35 -15.93 5.37
CA VAL A 28 14.63 -16.40 4.83
C VAL A 28 14.41 -17.67 4.03
N THR A 29 15.15 -17.80 2.94
CA THR A 29 15.27 -19.02 2.15
C THR A 29 16.69 -19.14 1.59
N ILE A 30 16.92 -20.12 0.73
CA ILE A 30 18.13 -20.26 -0.08
C ILE A 30 17.81 -20.00 -1.56
N ASP A 31 18.80 -19.54 -2.31
CA ASP A 31 18.72 -19.49 -3.77
C ASP A 31 19.21 -20.81 -4.42
N ALA A 32 19.13 -20.88 -5.74
CA ALA A 32 19.57 -22.04 -6.52
C ALA A 32 21.07 -22.39 -6.36
N ASN A 33 21.88 -21.46 -5.86
CA ASN A 33 23.29 -21.65 -5.56
C ASN A 33 23.55 -21.94 -4.06
N GLY A 34 22.50 -22.13 -3.27
CA GLY A 34 22.57 -22.37 -1.82
C GLY A 34 22.85 -21.12 -0.98
N GLN A 35 22.84 -19.92 -1.57
CA GLN A 35 23.10 -18.67 -0.87
C GLN A 35 21.84 -18.17 -0.13
N PRO A 36 21.98 -17.54 1.05
CA PRO A 36 20.83 -16.95 1.75
C PRO A 36 20.10 -15.89 0.92
N ALA A 37 18.78 -15.98 0.87
CA ALA A 37 17.90 -15.06 0.16
C ALA A 37 16.66 -14.70 0.98
N TYR A 38 15.97 -13.62 0.58
CA TYR A 38 14.72 -13.18 1.21
C TYR A 38 13.55 -13.29 0.23
N ARG A 39 12.39 -13.72 0.75
CA ARG A 39 11.12 -13.72 0.02
C ARG A 39 9.96 -13.37 0.94
N LEU A 40 8.80 -13.06 0.35
CA LEU A 40 7.54 -13.05 1.08
C LEU A 40 7.12 -14.49 1.39
N ALA A 41 7.00 -14.87 2.67
CA ALA A 41 6.72 -16.23 3.13
C ALA A 41 5.23 -16.47 3.46
N LEU A 42 4.79 -17.73 3.39
CA LEU A 42 3.42 -18.15 3.69
C LEU A 42 2.36 -17.34 2.94
N GLN A 43 2.61 -17.03 1.66
CA GLN A 43 1.74 -16.17 0.83
C GLN A 43 0.32 -16.72 0.66
N THR A 44 0.10 -18.01 0.89
CA THR A 44 -1.23 -18.63 0.87
C THR A 44 -2.19 -17.99 1.88
N ARG A 45 -1.73 -17.22 2.88
CA ARG A 45 -2.60 -16.45 3.77
C ARG A 45 -3.28 -15.25 3.10
N GLU A 46 -2.69 -14.74 2.02
CA GLU A 46 -3.02 -13.45 1.44
C GLU A 46 -4.14 -13.54 0.40
N GLN A 47 -4.78 -12.38 0.15
CA GLN A 47 -5.97 -12.23 -0.69
C GLN A 47 -5.81 -12.77 -2.12
N HIS A 48 -4.61 -12.63 -2.71
CA HIS A 48 -4.36 -12.99 -4.11
C HIS A 48 -4.37 -14.52 -4.35
N ILE A 49 -4.23 -15.32 -3.27
CA ILE A 49 -4.34 -16.78 -3.34
C ILE A 49 -5.65 -17.25 -2.73
N ARG A 50 -5.99 -16.80 -1.51
CA ARG A 50 -7.12 -17.36 -0.74
C ARG A 50 -8.44 -16.60 -0.85
N ARG A 51 -8.49 -15.42 -1.49
CA ARG A 51 -9.73 -14.68 -1.75
C ARG A 51 -10.58 -14.52 -0.47
N GLU A 52 -11.85 -14.94 -0.45
CA GLU A 52 -12.74 -14.94 0.73
C GLU A 52 -12.29 -15.86 1.88
N LYS A 53 -11.16 -16.56 1.77
CA LYS A 53 -10.58 -17.37 2.85
C LYS A 53 -9.23 -16.83 3.33
N ALA A 54 -8.83 -15.65 2.85
CA ALA A 54 -7.63 -14.97 3.29
C ALA A 54 -7.76 -14.51 4.75
N THR A 55 -6.63 -14.28 5.42
CA THR A 55 -6.62 -13.82 6.81
C THR A 55 -7.03 -12.35 6.97
N SER A 56 -7.00 -11.58 5.87
CA SER A 56 -7.38 -10.18 5.78
C SER A 56 -7.55 -9.80 4.31
N ASN A 57 -8.26 -8.70 4.03
CA ASN A 57 -8.34 -8.08 2.72
C ASN A 57 -7.10 -7.21 2.38
N ILE A 58 -6.15 -7.03 3.30
CA ILE A 58 -5.00 -6.14 3.07
C ILE A 58 -4.17 -6.58 1.85
N CYS A 59 -3.86 -5.62 0.98
CA CYS A 59 -2.97 -5.79 -0.17
C CYS A 59 -1.82 -4.77 -0.11
N THR A 60 -2.06 -3.51 -0.49
CA THR A 60 -1.12 -2.41 -0.21
C THR A 60 -1.08 -2.15 1.30
N ALA A 61 0.12 -2.04 1.86
CA ALA A 61 0.36 -1.80 3.29
C ALA A 61 1.11 -0.48 3.48
N GLN A 62 2.21 -0.48 4.24
CA GLN A 62 2.99 0.72 4.59
C GLN A 62 4.51 0.43 4.54
N VAL A 63 4.97 -0.25 3.48
CA VAL A 63 6.34 -0.79 3.38
C VAL A 63 7.39 0.30 3.50
N LEU A 64 7.29 1.41 2.75
CA LEU A 64 8.26 2.50 2.84
C LEU A 64 8.40 3.04 4.27
N LEU A 65 7.29 3.15 5.01
CA LEU A 65 7.34 3.69 6.38
C LEU A 65 7.86 2.65 7.37
N ALA A 66 7.65 1.36 7.12
CA ALA A 66 8.29 0.29 7.87
C ALA A 66 9.80 0.28 7.63
N VAL A 67 10.26 0.56 6.39
CA VAL A 67 11.68 0.74 6.07
C VAL A 67 12.24 1.95 6.81
N ILE A 68 11.57 3.11 6.79
CA ILE A 68 12.02 4.30 7.53
C ILE A 68 12.14 4.02 9.03
N ALA A 69 11.14 3.37 9.64
CA ALA A 69 11.17 3.00 11.05
C ALA A 69 12.30 1.99 11.38
N ALA A 70 12.55 1.02 10.49
CA ALA A 70 13.67 0.09 10.63
C ALA A 70 15.02 0.81 10.55
N MET A 71 15.16 1.77 9.63
CA MET A 71 16.40 2.56 9.48
C MET A 71 16.62 3.49 10.68
N TYR A 72 15.57 4.07 11.25
CA TYR A 72 15.65 4.79 12.53
C TYR A 72 16.21 3.89 13.65
N ALA A 73 15.70 2.66 13.77
CA ALA A 73 16.21 1.69 14.76
C ALA A 73 17.66 1.25 14.47
N VAL A 74 18.05 1.11 13.20
CA VAL A 74 19.42 0.78 12.80
C VAL A 74 20.39 1.92 13.11
N TYR A 75 19.98 3.16 12.87
CA TYR A 75 20.82 4.34 13.07
C TYR A 75 21.10 4.60 14.55
N HIS A 76 20.05 4.56 15.38
CA HIS A 76 20.17 4.84 16.81
C HIS A 76 20.68 3.63 17.61
N GLY A 77 20.38 2.40 17.15
CA GLY A 77 20.68 1.18 17.89
C GLY A 77 19.97 1.11 19.26
N PRO A 78 20.24 0.06 20.05
CA PRO A 78 19.60 -0.10 21.36
C PRO A 78 19.93 1.04 22.35
N LEU A 79 21.17 1.55 22.33
CA LEU A 79 21.61 2.61 23.24
C LEU A 79 21.00 3.98 22.90
N GLY A 80 20.96 4.35 21.61
CA GLY A 80 20.37 5.61 21.18
C GLY A 80 18.87 5.65 21.46
N LEU A 81 18.13 4.57 21.16
CA LEU A 81 16.71 4.48 21.46
C LEU A 81 16.42 4.51 22.97
N ALA A 82 17.24 3.84 23.79
CA ALA A 82 17.13 3.91 25.24
C ALA A 82 17.39 5.33 25.76
N THR A 83 18.39 6.02 25.22
CA THR A 83 18.70 7.42 25.57
C THR A 83 17.53 8.35 25.22
N ILE A 84 16.95 8.22 24.03
CA ILE A 84 15.79 9.00 23.59
C ILE A 84 14.61 8.75 24.54
N ALA A 85 14.27 7.49 24.79
CA ALA A 85 13.18 7.13 25.69
C ALA A 85 13.39 7.63 27.12
N ALA A 86 14.60 7.49 27.67
CA ALA A 86 14.95 7.96 29.01
C ALA A 86 14.87 9.50 29.10
N ARG A 87 15.30 10.22 28.07
CA ARG A 87 15.19 11.69 28.01
C ARG A 87 13.73 12.15 28.02
N ILE A 88 12.88 11.54 27.20
CA ILE A 88 11.44 11.86 27.15
C ILE A 88 10.81 11.58 28.53
N HIS A 89 11.09 10.41 29.11
CA HIS A 89 10.60 10.05 30.43
C HIS A 89 11.04 11.03 31.52
N ARG A 90 12.33 11.37 31.54
CA ARG A 90 12.91 12.33 32.47
C ARG A 90 12.24 13.70 32.37
N LEU A 91 12.08 14.24 31.16
CA LEU A 91 11.40 15.53 30.96
C LEU A 91 9.95 15.49 31.47
N THR A 92 9.26 14.37 31.24
CA THR A 92 7.89 14.15 31.74
C THR A 92 7.85 14.10 33.27
N GLY A 93 8.82 13.44 33.90
CA GLY A 93 8.98 13.40 35.35
C GLY A 93 9.27 14.78 35.95
N VAL A 94 10.13 15.57 35.29
CA VAL A 94 10.41 16.97 35.68
C VAL A 94 9.14 17.80 35.59
N LEU A 95 8.40 17.73 34.49
CA LEU A 95 7.11 18.40 34.35
C LEU A 95 6.18 18.04 35.50
N ALA A 96 5.99 16.74 35.78
CA ALA A 96 5.11 16.25 36.84
C ALA A 96 5.53 16.78 38.23
N ALA A 97 6.83 16.74 38.55
CA ALA A 97 7.33 17.22 39.83
C ALA A 97 7.15 18.74 39.99
N GLY A 98 7.33 19.52 38.91
CA GLY A 98 7.12 20.95 38.92
C GLY A 98 5.63 21.33 39.02
N LEU A 99 4.74 20.59 38.34
CA LEU A 99 3.29 20.74 38.51
C LEU A 99 2.86 20.48 39.96
N LYS A 100 3.39 19.43 40.60
CA LYS A 100 3.14 19.16 42.03
C LYS A 100 3.61 20.30 42.94
N ARG A 101 4.79 20.90 42.67
CA ARG A 101 5.27 22.09 43.43
C ARG A 101 4.38 23.31 43.25
N LEU A 102 3.73 23.44 42.09
CA LEU A 102 2.73 24.49 41.81
C LEU A 102 1.35 24.19 42.43
N GLY A 103 1.21 23.12 43.21
CA GLY A 103 -0.06 22.70 43.81
C GLY A 103 -1.03 22.07 42.82
N ILE A 104 -0.55 21.67 41.63
CA ILE A 104 -1.38 21.05 40.59
C ILE A 104 -1.33 19.53 40.74
N THR A 105 -2.51 18.90 40.76
CA THR A 105 -2.64 17.45 40.93
C THR A 105 -2.39 16.73 39.60
N VAL A 106 -1.32 15.92 39.55
CA VAL A 106 -1.09 14.93 38.50
C VAL A 106 -1.79 13.63 38.89
N VAL A 107 -2.70 13.14 38.05
CA VAL A 107 -3.54 11.97 38.35
C VAL A 107 -2.75 10.66 38.23
N ASN A 108 -1.75 10.60 37.34
CA ASN A 108 -0.95 9.41 37.14
C ASN A 108 0.08 9.23 38.26
N ASP A 109 0.08 8.06 38.88
CA ASP A 109 1.19 7.62 39.75
C ASP A 109 2.38 7.11 38.93
N THR A 110 2.11 6.50 37.78
CA THR A 110 3.12 5.93 36.89
C THR A 110 2.88 6.32 35.43
N PHE A 111 3.94 6.63 34.68
CA PHE A 111 3.85 7.10 33.30
C PHE A 111 5.15 6.88 32.53
N PHE A 112 5.06 6.94 31.19
CA PHE A 112 6.23 7.08 30.33
C PHE A 112 6.42 8.55 29.92
N ASP A 113 5.59 9.04 29.00
CA ASP A 113 5.67 10.37 28.37
C ASP A 113 4.41 11.23 28.55
N THR A 114 3.37 10.66 29.16
CA THR A 114 2.01 11.22 29.14
C THR A 114 1.47 11.40 30.56
N LEU A 115 0.96 12.60 30.84
CA LEU A 115 0.31 12.97 32.09
C LEU A 115 -1.15 13.35 31.84
N THR A 116 -2.00 12.96 32.78
CA THR A 116 -3.35 13.50 32.99
C THR A 116 -3.30 14.38 34.22
N VAL A 117 -3.69 15.63 34.06
CA VAL A 117 -3.60 16.67 35.08
C VAL A 117 -5.01 17.07 35.47
N ALA A 118 -5.33 17.00 36.77
CA ALA A 118 -6.59 17.48 37.30
C ALA A 118 -6.53 19.00 37.44
N THR A 119 -7.39 19.68 36.69
CA THR A 119 -7.41 21.14 36.53
C THR A 119 -8.71 21.75 37.05
N GLY A 120 -9.71 20.92 37.38
CA GLY A 120 -11.02 21.39 37.83
C GLY A 120 -11.66 22.29 36.78
N GLU A 121 -12.29 23.38 37.22
CA GLU A 121 -12.98 24.30 36.30
C GLU A 121 -12.01 25.08 35.38
N ARG A 122 -10.69 25.07 35.66
CA ARG A 122 -9.68 25.81 34.87
C ARG A 122 -9.34 25.16 33.54
N SER A 123 -9.84 23.97 33.23
CA SER A 123 -9.43 23.20 32.04
C SER A 123 -9.60 24.00 30.75
N PHE A 124 -10.73 24.69 30.59
CA PHE A 124 -11.01 25.52 29.43
C PHE A 124 -9.99 26.67 29.27
N ASP A 125 -9.76 27.42 30.35
CA ASP A 125 -8.82 28.56 30.34
C ASP A 125 -7.39 28.11 30.07
N LEU A 126 -6.98 26.95 30.59
CA LEU A 126 -5.66 26.38 30.36
C LEU A 126 -5.46 25.96 28.90
N HIS A 127 -6.48 25.42 28.25
CA HIS A 127 -6.42 25.15 26.81
C HIS A 127 -6.28 26.45 26.00
N ALA A 128 -7.05 27.49 26.33
CA ALA A 128 -6.93 28.80 25.68
C ALA A 128 -5.53 29.42 25.91
N ALA A 129 -5.01 29.36 27.13
CA ALA A 129 -3.66 29.84 27.46
C ALA A 129 -2.57 29.07 26.71
N ALA A 130 -2.67 27.74 26.63
CA ALA A 130 -1.74 26.91 25.87
C ALA A 130 -1.76 27.28 24.38
N MET A 131 -2.95 27.39 23.77
CA MET A 131 -3.08 27.77 22.36
C MET A 131 -2.49 29.15 22.09
N SER A 132 -2.73 30.14 22.96
CA SER A 132 -2.15 31.49 22.80
C SER A 132 -0.62 31.53 22.86
N ARG A 133 0.01 30.47 23.38
CA ARG A 133 1.46 30.30 23.46
C ARG A 133 2.00 29.25 22.49
N GLY A 134 1.20 28.81 21.53
CA GLY A 134 1.62 27.88 20.48
C GLY A 134 1.71 26.41 20.91
N ALA A 135 0.99 26.00 21.96
CA ALA A 135 0.93 24.62 22.43
C ALA A 135 -0.48 24.05 22.34
N ASN A 136 -0.60 22.81 21.86
CA ASN A 136 -1.85 22.05 21.89
C ASN A 136 -1.80 20.99 22.98
N LEU A 137 -2.83 20.95 23.82
CA LEU A 137 -3.00 19.94 24.87
C LEU A 137 -4.22 19.08 24.56
N ARG A 138 -4.24 17.85 25.08
CA ARG A 138 -5.36 16.93 24.87
C ARG A 138 -6.51 17.28 25.82
N HIS A 139 -7.69 17.54 25.27
CA HIS A 139 -8.93 17.58 26.05
C HIS A 139 -9.27 16.16 26.52
N VAL A 140 -9.26 15.92 27.84
CA VAL A 140 -9.65 14.63 28.43
C VAL A 140 -11.12 14.68 28.82
N ASP A 141 -11.50 15.66 29.62
CA ASP A 141 -12.87 16.02 29.98
C ASP A 141 -12.92 17.49 30.45
N THR A 142 -14.01 17.92 31.08
CA THR A 142 -14.18 19.32 31.55
C THR A 142 -13.29 19.69 32.73
N THR A 143 -12.66 18.71 33.39
CA THR A 143 -11.88 18.84 34.62
C THR A 143 -10.45 18.31 34.53
N HIS A 144 -10.06 17.75 33.39
CA HIS A 144 -8.74 17.17 33.16
C HIS A 144 -8.14 17.58 31.82
N VAL A 145 -6.82 17.79 31.85
CA VAL A 145 -5.99 18.06 30.67
C VAL A 145 -4.95 16.96 30.50
N GLY A 146 -4.78 16.48 29.28
CA GLY A 146 -3.76 15.52 28.91
C GLY A 146 -2.55 16.20 28.25
N ILE A 147 -1.36 15.78 28.64
CA ILE A 147 -0.08 16.28 28.11
C ILE A 147 0.76 15.07 27.71
N SER A 148 1.25 15.04 26.47
CA SER A 148 2.17 14.00 25.99
C SER A 148 3.42 14.67 25.44
N PHE A 149 4.58 14.26 25.93
CA PHE A 149 5.88 14.66 25.39
C PHE A 149 6.39 13.67 24.36
N ASP A 150 7.35 14.13 23.58
CA ASP A 150 7.98 13.35 22.52
C ASP A 150 9.48 13.72 22.38
N GLU A 151 10.15 13.13 21.39
CA GLU A 151 11.58 13.33 21.14
C GLU A 151 11.97 14.81 20.91
N THR A 152 11.06 15.62 20.36
CA THR A 152 11.31 17.03 20.05
C THR A 152 11.22 17.94 21.27
N THR A 153 10.63 17.45 22.37
CA THR A 153 10.43 18.23 23.59
C THR A 153 11.77 18.69 24.18
N THR A 154 11.81 19.94 24.63
CA THR A 154 12.97 20.60 25.22
C THR A 154 12.71 21.03 26.66
N ARG A 155 13.76 21.50 27.34
CA ARG A 155 13.67 22.13 28.66
C ARG A 155 12.72 23.34 28.66
N GLU A 156 12.72 24.12 27.58
CA GLU A 156 11.90 25.33 27.50
C GLU A 156 10.42 24.98 27.35
N ASP A 157 10.07 23.87 26.69
CA ASP A 157 8.69 23.38 26.62
C ASP A 157 8.16 22.98 28.01
N VAL A 158 9.00 22.39 28.87
CA VAL A 158 8.64 22.09 30.26
C VAL A 158 8.34 23.37 31.05
N LYS A 159 9.21 24.38 30.93
CA LYS A 159 9.02 25.68 31.59
C LYS A 159 7.78 26.40 31.08
N LEU A 160 7.53 26.35 29.77
CA LEU A 160 6.33 26.90 29.15
C LEU A 160 5.07 26.27 29.75
N LEU A 161 5.05 24.96 29.94
CA LEU A 161 3.90 24.30 30.59
C LEU A 161 3.77 24.70 32.05
N TRP A 162 4.85 24.84 32.82
CA TRP A 162 4.73 25.40 34.18
C TRP A 162 4.16 26.82 34.17
N GLN A 163 4.57 27.67 33.22
CA GLN A 163 4.01 29.01 33.05
C GLN A 163 2.52 28.99 32.68
N ILE A 164 2.05 27.98 31.96
CA ILE A 164 0.63 27.86 31.60
C ILE A 164 -0.18 27.42 32.81
N PHE A 165 0.33 26.47 33.61
CA PHE A 165 -0.43 25.87 34.70
C PHE A 165 -0.32 26.60 36.04
N ALA A 166 0.73 27.41 36.26
CA ALA A 166 0.97 28.12 37.50
C ALA A 166 -0.25 28.97 37.92
N PRO A 167 -0.71 28.87 39.17
CA PRO A 167 -1.66 29.85 39.71
C PRO A 167 -0.95 31.20 39.89
N GLU A 168 -1.63 32.32 39.67
CA GLU A 168 -1.05 33.64 40.00
C GLU A 168 -1.36 34.02 41.45
N PRO A 169 -0.41 34.57 42.23
CA PRO A 169 1.02 34.76 41.95
C PRO A 169 1.90 33.62 42.51
N ALA A 170 2.23 32.60 41.71
CA ALA A 170 3.17 31.55 42.09
C ALA A 170 4.56 31.76 41.45
N ALA A 171 5.61 31.53 42.22
CA ALA A 171 6.96 31.43 41.69
C ALA A 171 7.11 30.14 40.87
N LEU A 172 7.66 30.24 39.66
CA LEU A 172 7.89 29.08 38.81
C LEU A 172 9.00 28.19 39.37
N PRO A 173 8.91 26.86 39.20
CA PRO A 173 10.01 25.96 39.55
C PRO A 173 11.28 26.27 38.76
N ASP A 174 12.44 26.09 39.41
CA ASP A 174 13.73 26.07 38.73
C ASP A 174 13.99 24.66 38.18
N PHE A 175 14.14 24.57 36.85
CA PHE A 175 14.40 23.31 36.16
C PHE A 175 15.71 22.67 36.63
N ASP A 176 16.80 23.43 36.72
CA ASP A 176 18.13 22.88 37.02
C ASP A 176 18.24 22.39 38.47
N ALA A 177 17.50 23.02 39.38
CA ALA A 177 17.39 22.56 40.75
C ALA A 177 16.43 21.36 40.91
N LEU A 178 15.43 21.22 40.05
CA LEU A 178 14.42 20.17 40.14
C LEU A 178 14.84 18.88 39.47
N GLU A 179 15.44 18.97 38.28
CA GLU A 179 15.78 17.81 37.44
C GLU A 179 16.59 16.73 38.18
N PRO A 180 17.63 17.05 38.97
CA PRO A 180 18.41 16.04 39.70
C PRO A 180 17.62 15.29 40.77
N THR A 181 16.47 15.81 41.20
CA THR A 181 15.63 15.24 42.27
C THR A 181 14.54 14.31 41.76
N VAL A 182 14.42 14.14 40.44
CA VAL A 182 13.38 13.34 39.81
C VAL A 182 13.86 11.91 39.62
N ASP A 183 13.20 10.97 40.29
CA ASP A 183 13.36 9.54 40.07
C ASP A 183 12.49 9.04 38.90
N ASP A 184 12.76 7.83 38.42
CA ASP A 184 11.94 7.16 37.41
C ASP A 184 10.52 6.92 37.95
N ALA A 185 9.51 7.28 37.16
CA ALA A 185 8.11 7.21 37.57
C ALA A 185 7.45 5.84 37.32
N TYR A 186 8.20 4.83 36.88
CA TYR A 186 7.69 3.47 36.72
C TYR A 186 8.20 2.54 37.83
N PRO A 187 7.41 1.55 38.29
CA PRO A 187 7.85 0.60 39.30
C PRO A 187 9.07 -0.20 38.83
N VAL A 188 9.97 -0.53 39.77
CA VAL A 188 11.16 -1.37 39.49
C VAL A 188 10.81 -2.71 38.84
N ALA A 189 9.63 -3.26 39.14
CA ALA A 189 9.13 -4.49 38.53
C ALA A 189 8.82 -4.36 37.02
N LEU A 190 8.58 -3.15 36.52
CA LEU A 190 8.33 -2.85 35.11
C LEU A 190 9.59 -2.40 34.36
N HIS A 191 10.72 -2.22 35.05
CA HIS A 191 11.98 -1.87 34.42
C HIS A 191 12.45 -2.99 33.48
N ARG A 192 12.58 -2.68 32.19
CA ARG A 192 13.00 -3.65 31.17
C ARG A 192 14.44 -4.10 31.44
N ARG A 193 14.63 -5.41 31.66
CA ARG A 193 15.96 -6.05 31.80
C ARG A 193 16.42 -6.85 30.59
N SER A 194 15.49 -7.20 29.70
CA SER A 194 15.79 -8.00 28.51
C SER A 194 16.51 -7.18 27.44
N PRO A 195 17.56 -7.70 26.79
CA PRO A 195 18.20 -7.03 25.67
C PRO A 195 17.25 -6.91 24.47
N PHE A 196 17.57 -6.00 23.55
CA PHE A 196 16.88 -5.81 22.28
C PHE A 196 17.84 -5.28 21.23
N LEU A 197 17.52 -5.50 19.95
CA LEU A 197 18.36 -5.09 18.82
C LEU A 197 19.82 -5.56 18.95
N ALA A 198 20.02 -6.77 19.49
CA ALA A 198 21.34 -7.36 19.68
C ALA A 198 21.98 -7.81 18.36
N HIS A 199 21.19 -7.90 17.28
CA HIS A 199 21.72 -8.26 15.97
C HIS A 199 22.72 -7.19 15.48
N PRO A 200 23.86 -7.58 14.89
CA PRO A 200 24.88 -6.62 14.47
C PRO A 200 24.41 -5.52 13.50
N THR A 201 23.36 -5.77 12.70
CA THR A 201 22.76 -4.73 11.85
C THR A 201 22.43 -3.45 12.63
N PHE A 202 21.93 -3.58 13.87
CA PHE A 202 21.57 -2.43 14.71
C PHE A 202 22.75 -1.82 15.48
N ASN A 203 23.97 -2.32 15.26
CA ASN A 203 25.17 -1.94 16.02
C ASN A 203 26.35 -1.54 15.10
N ARG A 204 26.13 -1.46 13.78
CA ARG A 204 27.20 -1.21 12.78
C ARG A 204 27.08 0.12 12.03
N TYR A 205 25.89 0.70 11.91
CA TYR A 205 25.60 1.79 10.97
C TYR A 205 25.19 3.09 11.69
N HIS A 206 25.92 3.48 12.74
CA HIS A 206 25.59 4.65 13.58
C HIS A 206 26.22 5.95 13.10
N SER A 207 27.23 5.91 12.23
CA SER A 207 27.73 7.11 11.56
C SER A 207 26.89 7.41 10.32
N GLU A 208 26.71 8.70 10.02
CA GLU A 208 25.95 9.12 8.83
C GLU A 208 26.53 8.50 7.54
N THR A 209 27.85 8.45 7.41
CA THR A 209 28.53 7.80 6.27
C THR A 209 28.21 6.31 6.16
N GLU A 210 28.22 5.56 7.26
CA GLU A 210 27.92 4.12 7.20
C GLU A 210 26.44 3.85 6.95
N MET A 211 25.55 4.68 7.49
CA MET A 211 24.12 4.61 7.17
C MET A 211 23.86 4.92 5.69
N LEU A 212 24.45 5.99 5.15
CA LEU A 212 24.35 6.35 3.74
C LEU A 212 24.79 5.19 2.84
N ARG A 213 25.93 4.56 3.15
CA ARG A 213 26.43 3.39 2.42
C ARG A 213 25.50 2.18 2.56
N TYR A 214 24.90 1.97 3.73
CA TYR A 214 23.96 0.88 3.96
C TYR A 214 22.68 1.04 3.13
N LEU A 215 22.06 2.22 3.18
CA LEU A 215 20.89 2.56 2.37
C LEU A 215 21.20 2.39 0.88
N ARG A 216 22.34 2.91 0.42
CA ARG A 216 22.76 2.78 -0.99
C ARG A 216 22.91 1.32 -1.42
N ARG A 217 23.58 0.49 -0.61
CA ARG A 217 23.75 -0.94 -0.89
C ARG A 217 22.43 -1.70 -0.97
N LEU A 218 21.43 -1.32 -0.19
CA LEU A 218 20.10 -1.93 -0.27
C LEU A 218 19.37 -1.44 -1.52
N ALA A 219 19.38 -0.15 -1.80
CA ALA A 219 18.75 0.42 -2.99
C ALA A 219 19.31 -0.16 -4.30
N ASP A 220 20.63 -0.37 -4.39
CA ASP A 220 21.26 -0.96 -5.58
C ASP A 220 20.86 -2.44 -5.82
N ARG A 221 20.27 -3.13 -4.83
CA ARG A 221 19.75 -4.50 -4.98
C ARG A 221 18.34 -4.54 -5.54
N ASP A 222 17.60 -3.43 -5.51
CA ASP A 222 16.21 -3.39 -5.93
C ASP A 222 16.12 -2.71 -7.29
N ILE A 223 15.42 -3.34 -8.23
CA ILE A 223 15.07 -2.69 -9.50
C ILE A 223 13.86 -1.77 -9.28
N ALA A 224 13.95 -0.53 -9.75
CA ALA A 224 12.93 0.51 -9.58
C ALA A 224 12.73 1.30 -10.87
N LEU A 225 11.76 2.22 -10.87
CA LEU A 225 11.34 3.01 -12.05
C LEU A 225 12.40 3.98 -12.57
N ASP A 226 13.47 4.23 -11.82
CA ASP A 226 14.63 5.01 -12.27
C ASP A 226 15.58 4.20 -13.17
N ARG A 227 15.33 2.90 -13.37
CA ARG A 227 16.14 2.02 -14.23
C ARG A 227 15.41 1.52 -15.47
N SER A 228 14.19 1.03 -15.33
CA SER A 228 13.41 0.48 -16.44
C SER A 228 11.92 0.45 -16.12
N MET A 229 11.12 0.28 -17.16
CA MET A 229 9.69 0.02 -17.01
C MET A 229 9.45 -1.20 -16.12
N ILE A 230 8.49 -1.08 -15.20
CA ILE A 230 7.97 -2.18 -14.39
C ILE A 230 6.52 -2.43 -14.82
N PRO A 231 6.26 -3.29 -15.82
CA PRO A 231 4.94 -3.36 -16.47
C PRO A 231 3.96 -4.27 -15.72
N LEU A 232 3.80 -4.06 -14.42
CA LEU A 232 2.91 -4.84 -13.56
C LEU A 232 1.44 -4.52 -13.87
N GLY A 233 0.73 -5.45 -14.51
CA GLY A 233 -0.72 -5.39 -14.67
C GLY A 233 -1.47 -5.16 -13.35
N SER A 234 -2.50 -4.33 -13.39
CA SER A 234 -3.32 -3.87 -12.27
C SER A 234 -2.53 -3.08 -11.22
N CYS A 235 -1.36 -2.54 -11.53
CA CYS A 235 -0.55 -1.75 -10.60
C CYS A 235 -0.33 -0.30 -11.05
N THR A 236 -0.45 0.00 -12.34
CA THR A 236 -0.22 1.33 -12.92
C THR A 236 1.08 1.95 -12.42
N MET A 237 2.21 1.35 -12.80
CA MET A 237 3.56 1.80 -12.44
C MET A 237 3.97 3.07 -13.21
N LYS A 238 3.17 4.13 -13.10
CA LYS A 238 3.39 5.41 -13.78
C LYS A 238 4.41 6.28 -13.06
N LEU A 239 4.74 7.43 -13.65
CA LEU A 239 5.61 8.44 -13.04
C LEU A 239 5.08 8.88 -11.67
N ASN A 240 5.97 8.92 -10.69
CA ASN A 240 5.79 9.67 -9.44
C ASN A 240 6.65 10.94 -9.54
N SER A 241 6.06 12.05 -9.99
CA SER A 241 6.86 13.23 -10.36
C SER A 241 7.52 13.88 -9.15
N VAL A 242 8.76 14.35 -9.31
CA VAL A 242 9.47 15.08 -8.24
C VAL A 242 8.64 16.27 -7.74
N ALA A 243 7.97 16.99 -8.64
CA ALA A 243 7.12 18.13 -8.27
C ALA A 243 5.94 17.72 -7.38
N GLU A 244 5.35 16.54 -7.63
CA GLU A 244 4.24 16.00 -6.83
C GLU A 244 4.73 15.50 -5.46
N MET A 245 5.97 15.02 -5.39
CA MET A 245 6.58 14.45 -4.18
C MET A 245 7.06 15.50 -3.18
N ILE A 246 7.56 16.66 -3.64
CA ILE A 246 8.16 17.69 -2.79
C ILE A 246 7.26 18.09 -1.58
N PRO A 247 5.95 18.38 -1.75
CA PRO A 247 5.12 18.89 -0.66
C PRO A 247 4.97 17.97 0.55
N ILE A 248 5.12 16.65 0.40
CA ILE A 248 4.89 15.70 1.50
C ILE A 248 5.93 15.84 2.63
N THR A 249 7.03 16.55 2.37
CA THR A 249 8.09 16.85 3.35
C THR A 249 8.09 18.30 3.81
N TRP A 250 7.18 19.14 3.31
CA TRP A 250 7.00 20.48 3.86
C TRP A 250 6.50 20.39 5.29
N ARG A 251 7.00 21.28 6.15
CA ARG A 251 6.67 21.28 7.58
C ARG A 251 5.16 21.39 7.80
N GLU A 252 4.49 22.20 6.99
CA GLU A 252 3.06 22.46 7.02
C GLU A 252 2.21 21.20 6.78
N PHE A 253 2.75 20.22 6.02
CA PHE A 253 2.11 18.92 5.81
C PHE A 253 2.65 17.86 6.79
N ALA A 254 3.97 17.66 6.83
CA ALA A 254 4.60 16.57 7.58
C ALA A 254 4.45 16.69 9.10
N HIS A 255 4.40 17.91 9.65
CA HIS A 255 4.46 18.14 11.11
C HIS A 255 3.12 18.51 11.73
N MET A 256 2.00 18.31 11.03
CA MET A 256 0.67 18.54 11.60
C MET A 256 0.13 17.30 12.32
N HIS A 257 -0.29 17.45 13.57
CA HIS A 257 -0.94 16.39 14.35
C HIS A 257 -2.36 16.14 13.82
N PRO A 258 -2.81 14.88 13.61
CA PRO A 258 -4.14 14.57 13.03
C PRO A 258 -5.34 15.13 13.80
N PHE A 259 -5.14 15.45 15.07
CA PHE A 259 -6.19 15.96 15.97
C PHE A 259 -5.91 17.40 16.42
N ALA A 260 -5.11 18.15 15.65
CA ALA A 260 -4.94 19.58 15.87
C ALA A 260 -6.29 20.32 15.72
N PRO A 261 -6.48 21.44 16.43
CA PRO A 261 -7.63 22.33 16.26
C PRO A 261 -7.91 22.70 14.79
N ALA A 262 -9.19 22.89 14.46
CA ALA A 262 -9.62 23.05 13.07
C ALA A 262 -9.05 24.33 12.40
N ASP A 263 -8.91 25.41 13.16
CA ASP A 263 -8.30 26.68 12.75
C ASP A 263 -6.81 26.54 12.38
N GLN A 264 -6.12 25.54 12.92
CA GLN A 264 -4.71 25.26 12.59
C GLN A 264 -4.53 24.40 11.33
N THR A 265 -5.63 23.91 10.76
CA THR A 265 -5.62 22.90 9.67
C THR A 265 -6.37 23.37 8.42
N GLU A 266 -6.59 24.69 8.29
CA GLU A 266 -7.32 25.29 7.16
C GLU A 266 -6.75 24.89 5.80
N GLY A 267 -5.42 24.99 5.61
CA GLY A 267 -4.78 24.58 4.36
C GLY A 267 -4.95 23.10 4.02
N TYR A 268 -4.93 22.23 5.04
CA TYR A 268 -5.25 20.81 4.85
C TYR A 268 -6.70 20.61 4.40
N ARG A 269 -7.64 21.28 5.07
CA ARG A 269 -9.08 21.18 4.76
C ARG A 269 -9.40 21.73 3.37
N GLU A 270 -8.75 22.81 2.95
CA GLU A 270 -8.89 23.36 1.60
C GLU A 270 -8.37 22.37 0.54
N MET A 271 -7.16 21.82 0.73
CA MET A 271 -6.56 20.84 -0.18
C MET A 271 -7.40 19.56 -0.26
N ILE A 272 -7.87 19.04 0.88
CA ILE A 272 -8.76 17.88 0.97
C ILE A 272 -10.07 18.13 0.22
N ALA A 273 -10.75 19.24 0.50
CA ALA A 273 -12.01 19.58 -0.17
C ALA A 273 -11.81 19.81 -1.68
N GLY A 274 -10.66 20.37 -2.08
CA GLY A 274 -10.26 20.51 -3.48
C GLY A 274 -10.09 19.16 -4.17
N LEU A 275 -9.35 18.24 -3.54
CA LEU A 275 -9.12 16.89 -4.05
C LEU A 275 -10.43 16.09 -4.14
N GLU A 276 -11.31 16.19 -3.14
CA GLU A 276 -12.64 15.55 -3.18
C GLU A 276 -13.47 16.03 -4.38
N ARG A 277 -13.49 17.34 -4.66
CA ARG A 277 -14.18 17.90 -5.85
C ARG A 277 -13.56 17.41 -7.16
N MET A 278 -12.24 17.39 -7.25
CA MET A 278 -11.51 16.89 -8.42
C MET A 278 -11.83 15.41 -8.69
N LEU A 279 -11.85 14.58 -7.64
CA LEU A 279 -12.17 13.16 -7.74
C LEU A 279 -13.65 12.92 -8.09
N CYS A 280 -14.59 13.72 -7.57
CA CYS A 280 -15.99 13.69 -8.00
C CYS A 280 -16.09 13.97 -9.51
N ALA A 281 -15.41 15.01 -10.00
CA ALA A 281 -15.41 15.37 -11.43
C ALA A 281 -14.81 14.26 -12.31
N ALA A 282 -13.73 13.61 -11.87
CA ALA A 282 -13.09 12.52 -12.60
C ALA A 282 -13.93 11.23 -12.68
N THR A 283 -14.86 11.03 -11.74
CA THR A 283 -15.59 9.77 -11.57
C THR A 283 -17.09 9.87 -11.82
N GLY A 284 -17.65 11.08 -11.86
CA GLY A 284 -19.09 11.32 -11.99
C GLY A 284 -19.89 11.02 -10.71
N TYR A 285 -19.23 10.80 -9.58
CA TYR A 285 -19.88 10.62 -8.28
C TYR A 285 -20.24 11.96 -7.62
N ALA A 286 -21.12 11.89 -6.61
CA ALA A 286 -21.63 13.06 -5.91
C ALA A 286 -20.79 13.46 -4.68
N ALA A 287 -20.12 12.49 -4.03
CA ALA A 287 -19.31 12.73 -2.86
C ALA A 287 -18.15 11.73 -2.75
N VAL A 288 -17.06 12.12 -2.08
CA VAL A 288 -15.87 11.30 -1.84
C VAL A 288 -15.49 11.38 -0.37
N SER A 289 -14.97 10.30 0.20
CA SER A 289 -14.25 10.31 1.48
C SER A 289 -12.81 9.84 1.27
N LEU A 290 -11.85 10.65 1.72
CA LEU A 290 -10.42 10.32 1.70
C LEU A 290 -9.96 9.48 2.92
N GLN A 291 -10.89 9.06 3.80
CA GLN A 291 -10.54 8.34 5.03
C GLN A 291 -9.88 6.96 4.79
N PRO A 292 -10.34 6.10 3.86
CA PRO A 292 -9.74 4.78 3.69
C PRO A 292 -8.31 4.87 3.12
N ASN A 293 -7.35 4.24 3.81
CA ASN A 293 -5.92 4.40 3.56
C ASN A 293 -5.29 3.28 2.70
N ALA A 294 -6.11 2.53 1.97
CA ALA A 294 -5.71 1.53 0.97
C ALA A 294 -6.92 1.18 0.09
N GLY A 295 -6.71 0.63 -1.11
CA GLY A 295 -7.81 0.24 -1.98
C GLY A 295 -8.77 -0.78 -1.33
N SER A 296 -8.21 -1.79 -0.65
CA SER A 296 -8.98 -2.77 0.13
C SER A 296 -9.81 -2.13 1.26
N GLN A 297 -9.32 -1.03 1.86
CA GLN A 297 -10.10 -0.28 2.86
C GLN A 297 -11.22 0.53 2.20
N GLY A 298 -11.02 1.02 0.97
CA GLY A 298 -12.06 1.66 0.16
C GLY A 298 -13.17 0.68 -0.23
N GLU A 299 -12.82 -0.56 -0.59
CA GLU A 299 -13.79 -1.65 -0.80
C GLU A 299 -14.60 -1.93 0.47
N TYR A 300 -13.91 -2.16 1.59
CA TYR A 300 -14.58 -2.41 2.86
C TYR A 300 -15.51 -1.26 3.26
N ALA A 301 -15.05 -0.01 3.12
CA ALA A 301 -15.87 1.17 3.39
C ALA A 301 -17.09 1.26 2.46
N GLY A 302 -16.91 1.01 1.16
CA GLY A 302 -18.00 1.02 0.18
C GLY A 302 -19.08 -0.03 0.47
N LEU A 303 -18.69 -1.22 0.88
CA LEU A 303 -19.64 -2.28 1.27
C LEU A 303 -20.36 -1.97 2.59
N LEU A 304 -19.67 -1.35 3.56
CA LEU A 304 -20.31 -0.86 4.79
C LEU A 304 -21.32 0.26 4.49
N ILE A 305 -21.01 1.16 3.56
CA ILE A 305 -21.93 2.21 3.08
C ILE A 305 -23.18 1.58 2.46
N ILE A 306 -23.02 0.60 1.57
CA ILE A 306 -24.14 -0.14 0.97
C ILE A 306 -25.00 -0.81 2.04
N ARG A 307 -24.36 -1.45 3.03
CA ARG A 307 -25.06 -2.10 4.15
C ARG A 307 -25.85 -1.10 4.99
N ALA A 308 -25.28 0.06 5.28
CA ALA A 308 -25.96 1.13 6.01
C ALA A 308 -27.14 1.71 5.21
N TYR A 309 -26.98 1.85 3.90
CA TYR A 309 -28.05 2.24 3.00
C TYR A 309 -29.22 1.25 3.03
N HIS A 310 -28.97 -0.04 2.88
CA HIS A 310 -30.00 -1.09 3.00
C HIS A 310 -30.69 -1.05 4.36
N ALA A 311 -29.91 -0.94 5.45
CA ALA A 311 -30.46 -0.85 6.80
C ALA A 311 -31.38 0.37 6.99
N SER A 312 -31.01 1.53 6.41
CA SER A 312 -31.82 2.74 6.49
C SER A 312 -33.19 2.63 5.81
N ARG A 313 -33.37 1.65 4.92
CA ARG A 313 -34.62 1.34 4.21
C ARG A 313 -35.39 0.17 4.83
N GLY A 314 -34.94 -0.34 5.99
CA GLY A 314 -35.52 -1.54 6.61
C GLY A 314 -35.08 -2.85 5.93
N GLU A 315 -34.07 -2.82 5.05
CA GLU A 315 -33.61 -3.95 4.25
C GLU A 315 -32.27 -4.53 4.75
N ALA A 316 -31.99 -4.42 6.05
CA ALA A 316 -30.72 -4.89 6.65
C ALA A 316 -30.44 -6.39 6.48
N HIS A 317 -31.45 -7.17 6.07
CA HIS A 317 -31.33 -8.59 5.76
C HIS A 317 -30.60 -8.86 4.43
N ARG A 318 -30.49 -7.86 3.53
CA ARG A 318 -29.74 -7.97 2.28
C ARG A 318 -28.25 -8.07 2.57
N ASN A 319 -27.67 -9.25 2.37
CA ASN A 319 -26.26 -9.54 2.66
C ASN A 319 -25.54 -10.34 1.58
N VAL A 320 -26.16 -10.63 0.43
CA VAL A 320 -25.50 -11.33 -0.69
C VAL A 320 -24.71 -10.33 -1.54
N CYS A 321 -23.44 -10.65 -1.77
CA CYS A 321 -22.56 -9.91 -2.66
C CYS A 321 -22.18 -10.80 -3.85
N LEU A 322 -22.63 -10.41 -5.04
CA LEU A 322 -22.27 -11.04 -6.29
C LEU A 322 -20.85 -10.61 -6.70
N ILE A 323 -19.96 -11.55 -7.03
CA ILE A 323 -18.58 -11.24 -7.40
C ILE A 323 -18.18 -12.09 -8.61
N PRO A 324 -17.82 -11.50 -9.76
CA PRO A 324 -17.28 -12.24 -10.89
C PRO A 324 -16.03 -13.03 -10.53
N SER A 325 -15.85 -14.22 -11.11
CA SER A 325 -14.66 -15.05 -10.89
C SER A 325 -13.34 -14.38 -11.25
N SER A 326 -13.38 -13.39 -12.15
CA SER A 326 -12.24 -12.57 -12.58
C SER A 326 -11.82 -11.49 -11.57
N ALA A 327 -12.69 -11.14 -10.61
CA ALA A 327 -12.44 -10.03 -9.69
C ALA A 327 -11.15 -10.25 -8.87
N HIS A 328 -10.51 -9.14 -8.49
CA HIS A 328 -9.35 -9.14 -7.62
C HIS A 328 -9.64 -9.83 -6.28
N GLY A 329 -8.62 -10.45 -5.67
CA GLY A 329 -8.78 -11.25 -4.45
C GLY A 329 -9.20 -10.44 -3.23
N THR A 330 -9.00 -9.11 -3.26
CA THR A 330 -9.47 -8.19 -2.22
C THR A 330 -10.98 -8.11 -2.17
N ASN A 331 -11.68 -8.09 -3.32
CA ASN A 331 -13.14 -7.97 -3.39
C ASN A 331 -13.87 -9.02 -2.52
N PRO A 332 -13.64 -10.33 -2.71
CA PRO A 332 -14.28 -11.35 -1.87
C PRO A 332 -13.81 -11.32 -0.40
N ALA A 333 -12.56 -10.92 -0.13
CA ALA A 333 -12.08 -10.76 1.25
C ALA A 333 -12.75 -9.57 1.97
N SER A 334 -12.91 -8.44 1.28
CA SER A 334 -13.60 -7.24 1.76
C SER A 334 -15.09 -7.49 1.98
N ALA A 335 -15.74 -8.24 1.09
CA ALA A 335 -17.14 -8.65 1.25
C ALA A 335 -17.34 -9.54 2.48
N GLN A 336 -16.47 -10.54 2.69
CA GLN A 336 -16.53 -11.36 3.89
C GLN A 336 -16.29 -10.53 5.16
N MET A 337 -15.30 -9.62 5.14
CA MET A 337 -15.00 -8.74 6.26
C MET A 337 -16.17 -7.80 6.61
N ALA A 338 -16.92 -7.35 5.60
CA ALA A 338 -18.15 -6.58 5.76
C ALA A 338 -19.38 -7.40 6.21
N GLY A 339 -19.21 -8.71 6.45
CA GLY A 339 -20.27 -9.61 6.87
C GLY A 339 -21.23 -10.02 5.75
N MET A 340 -20.81 -9.91 4.49
CA MET A 340 -21.60 -10.32 3.32
C MET A 340 -21.30 -11.78 2.92
N ARG A 341 -22.31 -12.43 2.35
CA ARG A 341 -22.20 -13.76 1.74
C ARG A 341 -21.80 -13.62 0.27
N VAL A 342 -20.60 -14.08 -0.06
CA VAL A 342 -20.08 -14.07 -1.43
C VAL A 342 -20.77 -15.13 -2.28
N VAL A 343 -21.30 -14.72 -3.43
CA VAL A 343 -21.82 -15.61 -4.48
C VAL A 343 -21.07 -15.32 -5.77
N VAL A 344 -20.33 -16.31 -6.27
CA VAL A 344 -19.48 -16.13 -7.46
C VAL A 344 -20.35 -16.07 -8.70
N VAL A 345 -20.10 -15.11 -9.60
CA VAL A 345 -20.68 -15.02 -10.95
C VAL A 345 -19.66 -15.53 -11.97
N ALA A 346 -20.10 -16.33 -12.93
CA ALA A 346 -19.24 -16.90 -13.95
C ALA A 346 -18.74 -15.83 -14.94
N CYS A 347 -17.64 -16.13 -15.61
CA CYS A 347 -17.21 -15.41 -16.81
C CYS A 347 -17.42 -16.29 -18.04
N ASP A 348 -17.72 -15.67 -19.18
CA ASP A 348 -17.81 -16.36 -20.46
C ASP A 348 -16.42 -16.76 -20.99
N ASN A 349 -16.38 -17.47 -22.13
CA ASN A 349 -15.12 -17.91 -22.75
C ASN A 349 -14.25 -16.76 -23.27
N GLN A 350 -14.80 -15.54 -23.38
CA GLN A 350 -14.06 -14.33 -23.76
C GLN A 350 -13.62 -13.53 -22.52
N GLY A 351 -13.87 -14.04 -21.32
CA GLY A 351 -13.48 -13.42 -20.06
C GLY A 351 -14.42 -12.30 -19.59
N ASN A 352 -15.57 -12.07 -20.23
CA ASN A 352 -16.55 -11.09 -19.77
C ASN A 352 -17.42 -11.69 -18.66
N VAL A 353 -18.12 -10.85 -17.88
CA VAL A 353 -19.14 -11.34 -16.94
C VAL A 353 -20.26 -12.06 -17.71
N ASP A 354 -20.60 -13.28 -17.29
CA ASP A 354 -21.73 -14.00 -17.88
C ASP A 354 -23.06 -13.36 -17.44
N LEU A 355 -23.69 -12.62 -18.34
CA LEU A 355 -24.95 -11.93 -18.08
C LEU A 355 -26.12 -12.88 -17.82
N ALA A 356 -26.10 -14.11 -18.36
CA ALA A 356 -27.16 -15.08 -18.12
C ALA A 356 -27.05 -15.64 -16.70
N ASP A 357 -25.84 -16.03 -16.29
CA ASP A 357 -25.56 -16.46 -14.92
C ASP A 357 -25.79 -15.33 -13.90
N LEU A 358 -25.41 -14.10 -14.23
CA LEU A 358 -25.70 -12.92 -13.40
C LEU A 358 -27.21 -12.74 -13.19
N ARG A 359 -28.03 -12.79 -14.26
CA ARG A 359 -29.49 -12.68 -14.14
C ARG A 359 -30.07 -13.80 -13.28
N ALA A 360 -29.61 -15.04 -13.49
CA ALA A 360 -30.08 -16.19 -12.72
C ALA A 360 -29.77 -16.03 -11.23
N LYS A 361 -28.55 -15.59 -10.88
CA LYS A 361 -28.13 -15.37 -9.48
C LYS A 361 -28.79 -14.15 -8.85
N ALA A 362 -28.99 -13.07 -9.61
CA ALA A 362 -29.69 -11.88 -9.14
C ALA A 362 -31.16 -12.21 -8.81
N GLU A 363 -31.84 -12.99 -9.64
CA GLU A 363 -33.22 -13.45 -9.36
C GLU A 363 -33.26 -14.43 -8.18
N ALA A 364 -32.36 -15.41 -8.13
CA ALA A 364 -32.29 -16.37 -7.02
C ALA A 364 -32.03 -15.70 -5.67
N HIS A 365 -31.30 -14.58 -5.67
CA HIS A 365 -30.97 -13.79 -4.50
C HIS A 365 -31.77 -12.49 -4.38
N ARG A 366 -32.87 -12.33 -5.11
CA ARG A 366 -33.63 -11.06 -5.14
C ARG A 366 -34.01 -10.51 -3.76
N ALA A 367 -34.35 -11.42 -2.83
CA ALA A 367 -34.74 -11.07 -1.47
C ALA A 367 -33.56 -10.65 -0.58
N ASP A 368 -32.34 -11.14 -0.85
CA ASP A 368 -31.16 -10.92 0.01
C ASP A 368 -29.97 -10.27 -0.72
N LEU A 369 -30.13 -9.86 -1.99
CA LEU A 369 -29.11 -9.19 -2.79
C LEU A 369 -28.79 -7.83 -2.22
N ALA A 370 -27.55 -7.68 -1.75
CA ALA A 370 -27.00 -6.42 -1.25
C ALA A 370 -26.24 -5.67 -2.34
N ALA A 371 -25.33 -6.36 -3.03
CA ALA A 371 -24.43 -5.72 -3.97
C ALA A 371 -23.93 -6.65 -5.07
N ILE A 372 -23.39 -6.06 -6.13
CA ILE A 372 -22.35 -6.66 -6.96
C ILE A 372 -21.03 -5.91 -6.77
N MET A 373 -19.90 -6.60 -6.84
CA MET A 373 -18.59 -5.98 -7.03
C MET A 373 -18.04 -6.35 -8.41
N VAL A 374 -17.88 -5.37 -9.29
CA VAL A 374 -17.25 -5.55 -10.62
C VAL A 374 -16.02 -4.66 -10.75
N THR A 375 -15.08 -5.00 -11.64
CA THR A 375 -13.95 -4.13 -12.00
C THR A 375 -14.19 -3.65 -13.43
N TYR A 376 -14.02 -2.35 -13.68
CA TYR A 376 -14.18 -1.80 -15.03
C TYR A 376 -13.07 -0.81 -15.39
N PRO A 377 -12.34 -1.02 -16.51
CA PRO A 377 -12.31 -2.23 -17.33
C PRO A 377 -11.95 -3.46 -16.49
N SER A 378 -12.35 -4.65 -16.95
CA SER A 378 -12.18 -5.86 -16.16
C SER A 378 -10.70 -6.15 -15.88
N THR A 379 -10.43 -7.03 -14.92
CA THR A 379 -9.07 -7.52 -14.63
C THR A 379 -8.45 -8.29 -15.80
N HIS A 380 -9.21 -8.57 -16.85
CA HIS A 380 -8.71 -9.12 -18.11
C HIS A 380 -8.19 -8.04 -19.08
N GLY A 381 -8.26 -6.76 -18.71
CA GLY A 381 -7.80 -5.65 -19.55
C GLY A 381 -8.74 -5.33 -20.71
N VAL A 382 -10.04 -5.62 -20.58
CA VAL A 382 -11.03 -5.40 -21.65
C VAL A 382 -12.20 -4.54 -21.20
N PHE A 383 -12.70 -3.70 -22.11
CA PHE A 383 -13.95 -2.95 -21.92
C PHE A 383 -15.15 -3.85 -22.22
N GLU A 384 -15.86 -4.27 -21.18
CA GLU A 384 -17.10 -5.05 -21.33
C GLU A 384 -18.24 -4.16 -21.84
N ALA A 385 -18.80 -4.49 -23.01
CA ALA A 385 -19.90 -3.72 -23.59
C ALA A 385 -21.18 -3.72 -22.71
N GLY A 386 -21.37 -4.77 -21.91
CA GLY A 386 -22.55 -4.99 -21.07
C GLY A 386 -22.50 -4.34 -19.68
N ILE A 387 -21.55 -3.43 -19.39
CA ILE A 387 -21.42 -2.86 -18.03
C ILE A 387 -22.70 -2.17 -17.53
N ARG A 388 -23.44 -1.49 -18.42
CA ARG A 388 -24.74 -0.90 -18.06
C ARG A 388 -25.80 -1.96 -17.79
N ASP A 389 -25.82 -3.04 -18.58
CA ASP A 389 -26.74 -4.16 -18.36
C ASP A 389 -26.49 -4.81 -16.99
N ILE A 390 -25.22 -4.95 -16.58
CA ILE A 390 -24.84 -5.44 -15.25
C ILE A 390 -25.44 -4.55 -14.16
N CYS A 391 -25.29 -3.22 -14.28
CA CYS A 391 -25.86 -2.27 -13.34
C CYS A 391 -27.39 -2.41 -13.27
N ASP A 392 -28.04 -2.38 -14.43
CA ASP A 392 -29.51 -2.45 -14.55
C ASP A 392 -30.07 -3.75 -13.97
N ILE A 393 -29.42 -4.90 -14.22
CA ILE A 393 -29.81 -6.18 -13.64
C ILE A 393 -29.75 -6.11 -12.11
N VAL A 394 -28.68 -5.60 -11.53
CA VAL A 394 -28.51 -5.56 -10.07
C VAL A 394 -29.48 -4.58 -9.42
N HIS A 395 -29.66 -3.40 -10.00
CA HIS A 395 -30.63 -2.41 -9.54
C HIS A 395 -32.07 -2.91 -9.61
N ALA A 396 -32.45 -3.64 -10.68
CA ALA A 396 -33.78 -4.23 -10.82
C ALA A 396 -34.12 -5.25 -9.72
N HIS A 397 -33.10 -5.84 -9.08
CA HIS A 397 -33.24 -6.79 -7.97
C HIS A 397 -32.94 -6.16 -6.60
N GLY A 398 -32.84 -4.83 -6.53
CA GLY A 398 -32.71 -4.07 -5.28
C GLY A 398 -31.28 -3.99 -4.72
N GLY A 399 -30.29 -4.49 -5.44
CA GLY A 399 -28.88 -4.42 -5.06
C GLY A 399 -28.24 -3.05 -5.35
N GLN A 400 -26.98 -2.89 -4.95
CA GLN A 400 -26.13 -1.75 -5.29
C GLN A 400 -24.91 -2.20 -6.09
N VAL A 401 -24.36 -1.32 -6.92
CA VAL A 401 -23.24 -1.61 -7.81
C VAL A 401 -21.98 -0.98 -7.26
N TYR A 402 -21.07 -1.83 -6.79
CA TYR A 402 -19.71 -1.44 -6.45
C TYR A 402 -18.81 -1.67 -7.67
N VAL A 403 -18.19 -0.59 -8.18
CA VAL A 403 -17.17 -0.68 -9.22
C VAL A 403 -15.80 -0.47 -8.58
N ASP A 404 -14.96 -1.49 -8.63
CA ASP A 404 -13.54 -1.42 -8.30
C ASP A 404 -12.82 -0.48 -9.28
N GLY A 405 -12.35 0.66 -8.77
CA GLY A 405 -11.67 1.69 -9.54
C GLY A 405 -10.15 1.54 -9.57
N ALA A 406 -9.59 0.35 -9.32
CA ALA A 406 -8.16 0.10 -9.52
C ALA A 406 -7.72 0.34 -10.97
N ASN A 407 -8.62 0.12 -11.95
CA ASN A 407 -8.36 0.25 -13.38
C ASN A 407 -8.82 1.61 -13.96
N LEU A 408 -8.96 2.63 -13.11
CA LEU A 408 -9.43 3.95 -13.54
C LEU A 408 -8.46 4.65 -14.51
N ASN A 409 -7.21 4.20 -14.64
CA ASN A 409 -6.25 4.74 -15.62
C ASN A 409 -6.70 4.53 -17.08
N ALA A 410 -7.68 3.67 -17.33
CA ALA A 410 -8.33 3.52 -18.64
C ALA A 410 -9.62 4.35 -18.81
N LEU A 411 -10.01 5.13 -17.79
CA LEU A 411 -11.32 5.79 -17.73
C LEU A 411 -11.25 7.31 -17.56
N VAL A 412 -10.27 7.85 -16.83
CA VAL A 412 -10.26 9.28 -16.49
C VAL A 412 -10.31 10.15 -17.75
N GLY A 413 -11.36 10.97 -17.86
CA GLY A 413 -11.59 11.84 -19.02
C GLY A 413 -12.27 11.19 -20.23
N LEU A 414 -12.51 9.87 -20.20
CA LEU A 414 -13.20 9.12 -21.27
C LEU A 414 -14.57 8.58 -20.82
N ALA A 415 -14.66 8.02 -19.61
CA ALA A 415 -15.90 7.47 -19.07
C ALA A 415 -15.91 7.58 -17.54
N ALA A 416 -17.06 7.95 -16.98
CA ALA A 416 -17.23 8.16 -15.55
C ALA A 416 -18.09 7.02 -14.93
N PRO A 417 -17.59 6.29 -13.92
CA PRO A 417 -18.36 5.24 -13.24
C PRO A 417 -19.77 5.64 -12.80
N GLY A 418 -19.90 6.81 -12.16
CA GLY A 418 -21.21 7.32 -11.72
C GLY A 418 -22.20 7.58 -12.87
N ALA A 419 -21.71 7.77 -14.10
CA ALA A 419 -22.55 8.04 -15.27
C ALA A 419 -23.08 6.76 -15.96
N PHE A 420 -22.51 5.59 -15.68
CA PHE A 420 -22.94 4.32 -16.28
C PHE A 420 -23.62 3.35 -15.30
N GLY A 421 -24.00 3.83 -14.11
CA GLY A 421 -24.81 3.08 -13.15
C GLY A 421 -24.06 2.54 -11.94
N ALA A 422 -22.79 2.90 -11.75
CA ALA A 422 -22.09 2.57 -10.52
C ALA A 422 -22.61 3.43 -9.35
N ASP A 423 -22.84 2.81 -8.18
CA ASP A 423 -23.29 3.51 -6.98
C ASP A 423 -22.10 3.94 -6.10
N VAL A 424 -21.03 3.14 -6.09
CA VAL A 424 -19.84 3.37 -5.27
C VAL A 424 -18.60 2.80 -5.93
N SER A 425 -17.49 3.51 -5.81
CA SER A 425 -16.15 3.00 -6.16
C SER A 425 -15.14 3.39 -5.11
N HIS A 426 -14.13 2.54 -4.94
CA HIS A 426 -12.86 3.05 -4.45
C HIS A 426 -11.96 3.49 -5.61
N LEU A 427 -10.99 4.35 -5.32
CA LEU A 427 -9.93 4.74 -6.25
C LEU A 427 -8.57 4.38 -5.66
N ASN A 428 -7.61 3.88 -6.44
CA ASN A 428 -6.24 3.73 -5.98
C ASN A 428 -5.42 4.96 -6.33
N LEU A 429 -5.26 5.89 -5.38
CA LEU A 429 -4.41 7.08 -5.63
C LEU A 429 -2.94 6.70 -5.88
N HIS A 430 -2.51 5.56 -5.36
CA HIS A 430 -1.16 4.98 -5.54
C HIS A 430 -1.03 4.13 -6.80
N LYS A 431 -2.02 4.20 -7.69
CA LYS A 431 -1.98 3.65 -9.04
C LYS A 431 -2.25 4.80 -10.02
N THR A 432 -3.52 5.17 -10.15
CA THR A 432 -3.99 6.15 -11.15
C THR A 432 -3.51 7.58 -10.89
N PHE A 433 -3.30 7.97 -9.62
CA PHE A 433 -3.05 9.37 -9.23
C PHE A 433 -1.69 9.57 -8.53
N CYS A 434 -0.68 8.84 -8.99
CA CYS A 434 0.75 9.09 -8.79
C CYS A 434 1.32 8.96 -7.37
N ILE A 435 0.55 8.59 -6.33
CA ILE A 435 1.17 8.24 -5.03
C ILE A 435 2.16 7.07 -5.26
N PRO A 436 3.41 7.14 -4.76
CA PRO A 436 4.41 6.14 -5.05
C PRO A 436 4.07 4.80 -4.41
N HIS A 437 4.37 3.71 -5.12
CA HIS A 437 4.11 2.35 -4.66
C HIS A 437 4.91 1.97 -3.42
N GLY A 438 6.07 2.61 -3.18
CA GLY A 438 6.84 2.50 -1.93
C GLY A 438 7.31 1.09 -1.56
N GLY A 439 7.50 0.19 -2.54
CA GLY A 439 7.83 -1.22 -2.30
C GLY A 439 6.65 -2.05 -1.76
N GLY A 440 5.43 -1.53 -1.82
CA GLY A 440 4.21 -2.20 -1.34
C GLY A 440 3.39 -1.39 -0.32
N GLY A 441 3.56 -0.07 -0.31
CA GLY A 441 2.85 0.91 0.52
C GLY A 441 3.74 2.13 0.81
N PRO A 442 3.19 3.35 0.89
CA PRO A 442 1.81 3.64 1.28
C PRO A 442 0.77 3.58 0.15
N GLY A 443 -0.50 3.51 0.53
CA GLY A 443 -1.63 3.76 -0.37
C GLY A 443 -2.62 4.74 0.26
N VAL A 444 -3.54 5.22 -0.59
CA VAL A 444 -4.80 5.84 -0.20
C VAL A 444 -5.88 5.26 -1.12
N GLY A 445 -7.03 4.92 -0.55
CA GLY A 445 -8.14 4.30 -1.26
C GLY A 445 -9.46 5.06 -1.07
N PRO A 446 -9.59 6.32 -1.57
CA PRO A 446 -10.80 7.09 -1.37
C PRO A 446 -12.04 6.35 -1.85
N VAL A 447 -13.14 6.48 -1.12
CA VAL A 447 -14.44 5.91 -1.52
C VAL A 447 -15.33 7.03 -2.05
N ALA A 448 -15.74 6.90 -3.31
CA ALA A 448 -16.58 7.82 -4.06
C ALA A 448 -17.97 7.21 -4.24
N VAL A 449 -19.03 8.00 -4.07
CA VAL A 449 -20.41 7.49 -3.98
C VAL A 449 -21.43 8.36 -4.71
N GLY A 450 -22.50 7.73 -5.18
CA GLY A 450 -23.71 8.38 -5.66
C GLY A 450 -24.42 9.16 -4.54
N ALA A 451 -25.29 10.10 -4.94
CA ALA A 451 -25.92 11.05 -4.01
C ALA A 451 -26.70 10.38 -2.88
N HIS A 452 -27.37 9.25 -3.16
CA HIS A 452 -28.16 8.50 -2.16
C HIS A 452 -27.30 7.83 -1.09
N LEU A 453 -26.00 7.64 -1.35
CA LEU A 453 -25.06 7.00 -0.43
C LEU A 453 -24.21 8.01 0.36
N ALA A 454 -24.17 9.28 -0.04
CA ALA A 454 -23.27 10.30 0.52
C ALA A 454 -23.38 10.49 2.04
N LYS A 455 -24.60 10.39 2.60
CA LYS A 455 -24.83 10.55 4.05
C LYS A 455 -24.27 9.42 4.90
N PHE A 456 -23.94 8.28 4.29
CA PHE A 456 -23.37 7.11 4.97
C PHE A 456 -21.84 7.07 4.91
N LEU A 457 -21.17 8.03 4.27
CA LEU A 457 -19.70 8.09 4.20
C LEU A 457 -19.04 7.99 5.59
N PRO A 458 -17.81 7.44 5.70
CA PRO A 458 -17.17 7.18 6.98
C PRO A 458 -17.12 8.39 7.91
N GLY A 459 -17.62 8.21 9.14
CA GLY A 459 -17.49 9.18 10.22
C GLY A 459 -16.17 9.05 10.96
N HIS A 460 -15.93 9.94 11.92
CA HIS A 460 -14.84 9.85 12.88
C HIS A 460 -15.18 10.74 14.08
N ARG A 461 -14.71 10.41 15.29
CA ARG A 461 -14.97 11.20 16.51
C ARG A 461 -14.48 12.66 16.47
N MET A 462 -13.63 12.98 15.50
CA MET A 462 -13.05 14.31 15.29
C MET A 462 -13.73 15.08 14.16
N LEU A 463 -14.69 14.45 13.46
CA LEU A 463 -15.51 15.07 12.43
C LEU A 463 -16.88 15.39 13.01
N ASP A 464 -17.60 16.30 12.35
CA ASP A 464 -18.97 16.63 12.72
C ASP A 464 -19.84 15.37 12.78
N ALA A 465 -20.70 15.32 13.81
CA ALA A 465 -21.58 14.18 14.02
C ALA A 465 -22.56 14.07 12.85
N ARG A 466 -22.50 12.92 12.16
CA ARG A 466 -23.43 12.55 11.08
C ARG A 466 -24.18 11.30 11.54
N PRO A 467 -25.47 11.39 11.90
CA PRO A 467 -26.22 10.27 12.47
C PRO A 467 -26.25 9.01 11.59
N ASP A 468 -26.26 9.20 10.27
CA ASP A 468 -26.31 8.11 9.29
C ASP A 468 -24.92 7.62 8.85
N ALA A 469 -23.82 8.28 9.22
CA ALA A 469 -22.48 7.90 8.79
C ALA A 469 -22.08 6.53 9.36
N ILE A 470 -21.40 5.71 8.56
CA ILE A 470 -20.76 4.51 9.10
C ILE A 470 -19.64 4.89 10.07
N GLY A 471 -19.24 3.93 10.92
CA GLY A 471 -18.10 4.11 11.81
C GLY A 471 -16.79 4.38 11.06
N ALA A 472 -15.77 4.82 11.80
CA ALA A 472 -14.44 5.05 11.23
C ALA A 472 -13.82 3.74 10.72
N VAL A 473 -13.27 3.78 9.50
CA VAL A 473 -12.53 2.67 8.88
C VAL A 473 -11.00 2.84 8.94
N SER A 474 -10.56 4.03 9.36
CA SER A 474 -9.16 4.40 9.59
C SER A 474 -9.02 5.10 10.94
N ALA A 475 -7.82 5.04 11.53
CA ALA A 475 -7.54 5.64 12.83
C ALA A 475 -7.49 7.19 12.83
N ALA A 476 -7.26 7.80 11.67
CA ALA A 476 -7.26 9.24 11.47
C ALA A 476 -8.43 9.65 10.54
N PRO A 477 -9.03 10.84 10.74
CA PRO A 477 -10.25 11.24 10.03
C PRO A 477 -10.09 11.28 8.50
N TYR A 478 -8.88 11.58 8.03
CA TYR A 478 -8.53 11.67 6.60
C TYR A 478 -7.42 10.67 6.21
N GLY A 479 -7.30 9.56 6.95
CA GLY A 479 -6.33 8.50 6.65
C GLY A 479 -4.88 9.02 6.61
N SER A 480 -4.20 8.77 5.50
CA SER A 480 -2.83 9.20 5.25
C SER A 480 -2.79 10.59 4.59
N ALA A 481 -3.28 11.61 5.30
CA ALA A 481 -3.47 12.95 4.72
C ALA A 481 -2.16 13.59 4.20
N GLY A 482 -1.00 13.27 4.79
CA GLY A 482 0.31 13.81 4.42
C GLY A 482 0.77 13.51 2.99
N ILE A 483 0.15 12.52 2.32
CA ILE A 483 0.49 12.16 0.93
C ILE A 483 -0.59 12.54 -0.09
N LEU A 484 -1.71 13.11 0.35
CA LEU A 484 -2.74 13.65 -0.55
C LEU A 484 -2.25 14.77 -1.48
N PRO A 485 -1.27 15.64 -1.09
CA PRO A 485 -0.74 16.64 -2.00
C PRO A 485 -0.22 16.08 -3.32
N ILE A 486 0.25 14.82 -3.35
CA ILE A 486 0.77 14.18 -4.58
C ILE A 486 -0.32 14.13 -5.65
N SER A 487 -1.47 13.52 -5.32
CA SER A 487 -2.60 13.40 -6.25
C SER A 487 -3.24 14.74 -6.56
N TRP A 488 -3.28 15.66 -5.59
CA TRP A 488 -3.75 17.02 -5.82
C TRP A 488 -2.87 17.73 -6.86
N MET A 489 -1.54 17.66 -6.72
CA MET A 489 -0.57 18.24 -7.65
C MET A 489 -0.70 17.64 -9.05
N TYR A 490 -0.81 16.31 -9.16
CA TYR A 490 -1.01 15.63 -10.44
C TYR A 490 -2.25 16.16 -11.17
N ILE A 491 -3.41 16.18 -10.52
CA ILE A 491 -4.66 16.64 -11.15
C ILE A 491 -4.58 18.13 -11.49
N ALA A 492 -4.02 18.95 -10.61
CA ALA A 492 -3.88 20.39 -10.82
C ALA A 492 -2.95 20.72 -12.01
N MET A 493 -1.83 20.01 -12.15
CA MET A 493 -0.87 20.24 -13.24
C MET A 493 -1.35 19.68 -14.57
N MET A 494 -2.02 18.51 -14.56
CA MET A 494 -2.51 17.87 -15.78
C MET A 494 -3.76 18.56 -16.34
N GLY A 495 -4.66 19.01 -15.46
CA GLY A 495 -5.99 19.48 -15.86
C GLY A 495 -6.81 18.39 -16.58
N ALA A 496 -8.00 18.73 -17.05
CA ALA A 496 -8.90 17.75 -17.68
C ALA A 496 -8.31 17.18 -18.98
N ASP A 497 -7.73 18.01 -19.84
CA ASP A 497 -7.16 17.60 -21.12
C ASP A 497 -5.93 16.70 -20.94
N GLY A 498 -5.03 17.04 -20.00
CA GLY A 498 -3.87 16.23 -19.69
C GLY A 498 -4.26 14.88 -19.09
N LEU A 499 -5.23 14.83 -18.18
CA LEU A 499 -5.74 13.59 -17.62
C LEU A 499 -6.38 12.68 -18.68
N LYS A 500 -7.13 13.27 -19.62
CA LYS A 500 -7.68 12.53 -20.77
C LYS A 500 -6.56 11.99 -21.67
N ALA A 501 -5.59 12.82 -22.03
CA ALA A 501 -4.46 12.42 -22.87
C ALA A 501 -3.59 11.32 -22.23
N ALA A 502 -3.44 11.35 -20.90
CA ALA A 502 -2.78 10.28 -20.15
C ALA A 502 -3.52 8.96 -20.32
N THR A 503 -4.84 8.95 -20.11
CA THR A 503 -5.68 7.76 -20.32
C THR A 503 -5.60 7.22 -21.76
N GLU A 504 -5.72 8.09 -22.76
CA GLU A 504 -5.59 7.70 -24.18
C GLU A 504 -4.22 7.11 -24.49
N SER A 505 -3.15 7.68 -23.92
CA SER A 505 -1.78 7.19 -24.10
C SER A 505 -1.52 5.86 -23.41
N ALA A 506 -2.09 5.63 -22.21
CA ALA A 506 -1.99 4.35 -21.52
C ALA A 506 -2.65 3.22 -22.34
N ILE A 507 -3.85 3.48 -22.89
CA ILE A 507 -4.54 2.53 -23.78
C ILE A 507 -3.72 2.29 -25.06
N LEU A 508 -3.18 3.35 -25.67
CA LEU A 508 -2.35 3.26 -26.86
C LEU A 508 -1.10 2.40 -26.60
N ALA A 509 -0.37 2.65 -25.51
CA ALA A 509 0.85 1.92 -25.15
C ALA A 509 0.58 0.43 -24.94
N ALA A 510 -0.52 0.09 -24.24
CA ALA A 510 -0.91 -1.30 -24.03
C ALA A 510 -1.24 -2.01 -25.34
N ASN A 511 -2.07 -1.39 -26.19
CA ASN A 511 -2.42 -1.94 -27.51
C ASN A 511 -1.20 -2.06 -28.43
N TYR A 512 -0.24 -1.13 -28.33
CA TYR A 512 1.03 -1.20 -29.05
C TYR A 512 1.84 -2.46 -28.67
N ILE A 513 2.04 -2.69 -27.37
CA ILE A 513 2.73 -3.89 -26.87
C ILE A 513 1.98 -5.16 -27.30
N ALA A 514 0.67 -5.21 -27.06
CA ALA A 514 -0.14 -6.38 -27.41
C ALA A 514 -0.06 -6.71 -28.90
N LYS A 515 -0.13 -5.69 -29.76
CA LYS A 515 0.00 -5.88 -31.21
C LYS A 515 1.37 -6.40 -31.61
N ARG A 516 2.44 -5.84 -31.05
CA ARG A 516 3.82 -6.25 -31.33
C ARG A 516 4.15 -7.66 -30.83
N LEU A 517 3.56 -8.09 -29.71
CA LEU A 517 3.80 -9.40 -29.13
C LEU A 517 2.85 -10.49 -29.62
N SER A 518 1.71 -10.14 -30.24
CA SER A 518 0.73 -11.10 -30.77
C SER A 518 1.28 -12.19 -31.71
N PRO A 519 2.33 -11.96 -32.54
CA PRO A 519 2.95 -13.03 -33.33
C PRO A 519 3.73 -14.05 -32.50
N HIS A 520 4.14 -13.68 -31.28
CA HIS A 520 5.00 -14.47 -30.40
C HIS A 520 4.23 -15.16 -29.28
N TYR A 521 3.25 -14.45 -28.70
CA TYR A 521 2.42 -14.89 -27.59
C TYR A 521 0.96 -14.55 -27.87
N PRO A 522 0.01 -15.49 -27.73
CA PRO A 522 -1.40 -15.18 -27.86
C PRO A 522 -1.85 -14.14 -26.82
N VAL A 523 -2.57 -13.11 -27.27
CA VAL A 523 -3.30 -12.20 -26.38
C VAL A 523 -4.59 -12.91 -25.98
N LEU A 524 -4.75 -13.20 -24.68
CA LEU A 524 -5.78 -14.11 -24.20
C LEU A 524 -7.20 -13.55 -24.36
N TYR A 525 -7.38 -12.25 -24.09
CA TYR A 525 -8.67 -11.58 -24.15
C TYR A 525 -8.55 -10.27 -24.93
N SER A 526 -9.58 -9.95 -25.70
CA SER A 526 -9.71 -8.68 -26.41
C SER A 526 -11.18 -8.29 -26.54
N GLY A 527 -11.45 -6.99 -26.57
CA GLY A 527 -12.78 -6.44 -26.77
C GLY A 527 -13.13 -6.27 -28.25
N SER A 528 -14.16 -5.46 -28.51
CA SER A 528 -14.59 -5.11 -29.88
C SER A 528 -13.43 -4.61 -30.73
N GLY A 529 -13.33 -5.13 -31.96
CA GLY A 529 -12.26 -4.78 -32.89
C GLY A 529 -10.88 -5.36 -32.54
N GLY A 530 -10.80 -6.29 -31.58
CA GLY A 530 -9.54 -6.91 -31.14
C GLY A 530 -8.66 -5.97 -30.31
N LEU A 531 -9.24 -4.90 -29.76
CA LEU A 531 -8.55 -3.92 -28.93
C LEU A 531 -8.69 -4.26 -27.44
N ILE A 532 -7.71 -3.83 -26.66
CA ILE A 532 -7.69 -3.93 -25.19
C ILE A 532 -7.80 -2.53 -24.56
N ALA A 533 -7.92 -2.48 -23.23
CA ALA A 533 -7.87 -1.26 -22.45
C ALA A 533 -6.42 -0.81 -22.18
N HIS A 534 -6.06 -0.56 -20.93
CA HIS A 534 -4.72 -0.11 -20.49
C HIS A 534 -3.76 -1.26 -20.15
N GLU A 535 -4.21 -2.51 -20.22
CA GLU A 535 -3.41 -3.69 -19.91
C GLU A 535 -3.79 -4.89 -20.79
N CYS A 536 -2.88 -5.86 -20.95
CA CYS A 536 -3.09 -7.07 -21.75
C CYS A 536 -2.68 -8.33 -20.99
N ILE A 537 -3.24 -9.48 -21.37
CA ILE A 537 -2.81 -10.79 -20.87
C ILE A 537 -2.18 -11.59 -22.00
N LEU A 538 -0.93 -12.02 -21.81
CA LEU A 538 -0.26 -12.96 -22.70
C LEU A 538 -0.39 -14.38 -22.16
N ASP A 539 -0.85 -15.29 -23.02
CA ASP A 539 -1.04 -16.70 -22.67
C ASP A 539 0.24 -17.51 -22.90
N LEU A 540 0.88 -17.91 -21.80
CA LEU A 540 2.07 -18.77 -21.81
C LEU A 540 1.73 -20.25 -21.54
N ARG A 541 0.45 -20.61 -21.37
CA ARG A 541 0.07 -22.01 -21.09
C ARG A 541 0.43 -22.95 -22.26
N PRO A 542 0.20 -22.59 -23.55
CA PRO A 542 0.62 -23.43 -24.67
C PRO A 542 2.15 -23.61 -24.73
N VAL A 543 2.91 -22.57 -24.38
CA VAL A 543 4.37 -22.62 -24.30
C VAL A 543 4.83 -23.67 -23.30
N LYS A 544 4.16 -23.77 -22.14
CA LYS A 544 4.49 -24.77 -21.13
C LYS A 544 4.29 -26.20 -21.64
N GLU A 545 3.25 -26.44 -22.43
CA GLU A 545 2.95 -27.76 -22.97
C GLU A 545 4.00 -28.24 -23.99
N THR A 546 4.55 -27.32 -24.79
CA THR A 546 5.51 -27.65 -25.87
C THR A 546 6.96 -27.66 -25.40
N SER A 547 7.31 -26.78 -24.45
CA SER A 547 8.71 -26.51 -24.06
C SER A 547 9.03 -26.80 -22.59
N GLU A 548 8.03 -27.08 -21.75
CA GLU A 548 8.15 -27.13 -20.27
C GLU A 548 8.57 -25.81 -19.61
N VAL A 549 8.72 -24.73 -20.38
CA VAL A 549 9.00 -23.39 -19.87
C VAL A 549 7.75 -22.84 -19.18
N THR A 550 7.92 -22.34 -17.97
CA THR A 550 6.85 -21.80 -17.14
C THR A 550 6.86 -20.27 -17.15
N VAL A 551 5.78 -19.68 -16.63
CA VAL A 551 5.72 -18.23 -16.41
C VAL A 551 6.81 -17.72 -15.46
N ASP A 552 7.22 -18.53 -14.46
CA ASP A 552 8.31 -18.18 -13.55
C ASP A 552 9.65 -18.12 -14.29
N ASP A 553 9.89 -19.06 -15.22
CA ASP A 553 11.11 -19.06 -16.05
C ASP A 553 11.22 -17.78 -16.88
N VAL A 554 10.13 -17.39 -17.56
CA VAL A 554 10.10 -16.13 -18.35
C VAL A 554 10.28 -14.92 -17.44
N ALA A 555 9.62 -14.90 -16.28
CA ALA A 555 9.72 -13.80 -15.33
C ALA A 555 11.13 -13.64 -14.75
N LYS A 556 11.82 -14.75 -14.42
CA LYS A 556 13.21 -14.71 -13.98
C LYS A 556 14.13 -14.30 -15.13
N ARG A 557 13.88 -14.80 -16.34
CA ARG A 557 14.70 -14.48 -17.51
C ARG A 557 14.64 -13.01 -17.87
N LEU A 558 13.49 -12.34 -17.71
CA LEU A 558 13.36 -10.88 -17.90
C LEU A 558 14.32 -10.07 -17.02
N MET A 559 14.71 -10.57 -15.84
CA MET A 559 15.71 -9.90 -14.99
C MET A 559 17.06 -9.79 -15.70
N ASP A 560 17.44 -10.80 -16.49
CA ASP A 560 18.70 -10.76 -17.26
C ASP A 560 18.64 -9.74 -18.40
N TYR A 561 17.44 -9.40 -18.88
CA TYR A 561 17.18 -8.33 -19.84
C TYR A 561 17.02 -6.95 -19.19
N GLY A 562 17.14 -6.86 -17.86
CA GLY A 562 17.02 -5.60 -17.11
C GLY A 562 15.59 -5.16 -16.83
N PHE A 563 14.63 -6.09 -16.81
CA PHE A 563 13.23 -5.81 -16.52
C PHE A 563 12.74 -6.52 -15.26
N HIS A 564 11.90 -5.83 -14.50
CA HIS A 564 11.00 -6.50 -13.57
C HIS A 564 9.92 -7.24 -14.38
N ALA A 565 9.50 -8.41 -13.92
CA ALA A 565 8.44 -9.16 -14.59
C ALA A 565 7.08 -8.43 -14.53
N PRO A 566 6.20 -8.61 -15.53
CA PRO A 566 4.79 -8.24 -15.41
C PRO A 566 4.07 -9.01 -14.30
N THR A 567 2.80 -8.69 -14.08
CA THR A 567 1.98 -9.41 -13.09
C THR A 567 1.84 -10.87 -13.50
N MET A 568 2.18 -11.79 -12.58
CA MET A 568 2.26 -13.22 -12.88
C MET A 568 1.06 -14.00 -12.36
N SER A 569 0.53 -14.90 -13.18
CA SER A 569 -0.49 -15.90 -12.79
C SER A 569 -1.77 -15.34 -12.16
N PHE A 570 -2.08 -14.07 -12.42
CA PHE A 570 -3.31 -13.40 -12.04
C PHE A 570 -3.73 -12.46 -13.18
N PRO A 571 -5.04 -12.39 -13.52
CA PRO A 571 -6.16 -13.17 -12.97
C PRO A 571 -6.21 -14.62 -13.46
N VAL A 572 -5.42 -14.99 -14.48
CA VAL A 572 -5.36 -16.35 -15.03
C VAL A 572 -4.04 -17.02 -14.64
N ALA A 573 -4.12 -18.24 -14.11
CA ALA A 573 -2.91 -18.99 -13.74
C ALA A 573 -2.07 -19.33 -14.97
N GLY A 574 -0.75 -19.13 -14.87
CA GLY A 574 0.19 -19.44 -15.96
C GLY A 574 0.30 -18.38 -17.06
N THR A 575 -0.26 -17.18 -16.86
CA THR A 575 -0.18 -16.06 -17.81
C THR A 575 0.63 -14.88 -17.25
N LEU A 576 0.97 -13.92 -18.11
CA LEU A 576 1.53 -12.62 -17.75
C LEU A 576 0.53 -11.51 -18.07
N MET A 577 0.32 -10.59 -17.13
CA MET A 577 -0.51 -9.41 -17.33
C MET A 577 0.35 -8.14 -17.33
N ILE A 578 0.27 -7.38 -18.42
CA ILE A 578 1.20 -6.32 -18.79
C ILE A 578 0.47 -4.98 -18.86
N GLU A 579 0.91 -4.01 -18.06
CA GLU A 579 0.41 -2.63 -18.06
C GLU A 579 1.59 -1.66 -18.17
N PRO A 580 1.82 -1.03 -19.33
CA PRO A 580 2.97 -0.13 -19.53
C PRO A 580 2.76 1.28 -18.95
N THR A 581 1.50 1.71 -18.79
CA THR A 581 1.11 3.10 -18.48
C THR A 581 1.47 4.11 -19.58
N GLU A 582 1.02 5.36 -19.38
CA GLU A 582 1.28 6.49 -20.25
C GLU A 582 2.67 7.12 -20.08
N SER A 583 3.39 6.78 -19.01
CA SER A 583 4.64 7.44 -18.64
C SER A 583 5.86 6.89 -19.38
N GLU A 584 5.71 5.71 -19.99
CA GLU A 584 6.82 5.02 -20.63
C GLU A 584 7.00 5.44 -22.08
N SER A 585 8.25 5.74 -22.45
CA SER A 585 8.58 6.14 -23.81
C SER A 585 8.42 4.97 -24.77
N LYS A 586 8.12 5.25 -26.04
CA LYS A 586 8.08 4.20 -27.09
C LYS A 586 9.38 3.37 -27.14
N ALA A 587 10.53 4.00 -26.90
CA ALA A 587 11.82 3.29 -26.89
C ALA A 587 11.89 2.24 -25.76
N GLU A 588 11.32 2.52 -24.60
CA GLU A 588 11.24 1.56 -23.49
C GLU A 588 10.22 0.45 -23.76
N LEU A 589 9.08 0.78 -24.38
CA LEU A 589 8.11 -0.22 -24.85
C LEU A 589 8.76 -1.17 -25.88
N ASP A 590 9.53 -0.63 -26.83
CA ASP A 590 10.28 -1.42 -27.81
C ASP A 590 11.30 -2.33 -27.14
N ARG A 591 12.09 -1.84 -26.17
CA ARG A 591 13.05 -2.67 -25.41
C ARG A 591 12.38 -3.85 -24.73
N PHE A 592 11.21 -3.65 -24.13
CA PHE A 592 10.46 -4.73 -23.50
C PHE A 592 9.88 -5.72 -24.52
N VAL A 593 9.35 -5.21 -25.63
CA VAL A 593 8.88 -6.05 -26.75
C VAL A 593 10.03 -6.91 -27.29
N ASP A 594 11.20 -6.33 -27.52
CA ASP A 594 12.36 -7.02 -28.06
C ASP A 594 12.88 -8.08 -27.06
N ALA A 595 12.86 -7.79 -25.76
CA ALA A 595 13.20 -8.76 -24.71
C ALA A 595 12.24 -9.97 -24.73
N MET A 596 10.92 -9.73 -24.75
CA MET A 596 9.92 -10.79 -24.82
C MET A 596 10.01 -11.59 -26.11
N SER A 597 10.32 -10.94 -27.23
CA SER A 597 10.52 -11.58 -28.54
C SER A 597 11.75 -12.47 -28.55
N ALA A 598 12.87 -12.00 -27.99
CA ALA A 598 14.09 -12.79 -27.83
C ALA A 598 13.88 -13.98 -26.90
N ILE A 599 13.12 -13.82 -25.80
CA ILE A 599 12.73 -14.94 -24.94
C ILE A 599 11.89 -15.96 -25.72
N ARG A 600 11.01 -15.53 -26.64
CA ARG A 600 10.25 -16.45 -27.49
C ARG A 600 11.16 -17.27 -28.40
N GLU A 601 12.24 -16.67 -28.91
CA GLU A 601 13.25 -17.37 -29.71
C GLU A 601 14.04 -18.40 -28.87
N GLU A 602 14.37 -18.07 -27.62
CA GLU A 602 14.97 -19.02 -26.67
C GLU A 602 14.03 -20.21 -26.42
N ILE A 603 12.73 -19.96 -26.20
CA ILE A 603 11.70 -21.00 -26.10
C ILE A 603 11.64 -21.85 -27.37
N GLY A 604 11.64 -21.22 -28.56
CA GLY A 604 11.63 -21.93 -29.83
C GLY A 604 12.83 -22.84 -30.02
N ALA A 605 14.01 -22.43 -29.53
CA ALA A 605 15.19 -23.28 -29.55
C ALA A 605 15.04 -24.53 -28.67
N ILE A 606 14.31 -24.45 -27.56
CA ILE A 606 13.99 -25.61 -26.71
C ILE A 606 12.96 -26.51 -27.41
N GLU A 607 11.93 -25.93 -28.02
CA GLU A 607 10.89 -26.65 -28.79
C GLU A 607 11.51 -27.46 -29.94
N ASP A 608 12.45 -26.85 -30.68
CA ASP A 608 13.15 -27.46 -31.82
C ASP A 608 14.27 -28.43 -31.42
N GLY A 609 14.58 -28.58 -30.13
CA GLY A 609 15.69 -29.39 -29.64
C GLY A 609 17.09 -28.81 -29.92
N ARG A 610 17.19 -27.51 -30.22
CA ARG A 610 18.45 -26.77 -30.38
C ARG A 610 19.06 -26.31 -29.05
N MET A 611 18.30 -26.34 -27.96
CA MET A 611 18.76 -26.15 -26.58
C MET A 611 18.26 -27.27 -25.69
N ASP A 612 19.05 -27.61 -24.68
CA ASP A 612 18.64 -28.58 -23.66
C ASP A 612 17.41 -28.09 -22.89
N ARG A 613 16.48 -29.00 -22.56
CA ARG A 613 15.23 -28.67 -21.87
C ARG A 613 15.43 -28.29 -20.40
N ALA A 614 16.45 -28.85 -19.76
CA ALA A 614 16.78 -28.64 -18.35
C ALA A 614 17.91 -27.61 -18.16
N ASP A 615 18.92 -27.58 -19.05
CA ASP A 615 20.06 -26.66 -18.99
C ASP A 615 20.00 -25.58 -20.08
N ASN A 616 19.28 -24.50 -19.79
CA ASN A 616 19.12 -23.37 -20.69
C ASN A 616 18.97 -22.06 -19.90
N PRO A 617 19.12 -20.89 -20.57
CA PRO A 617 19.06 -19.61 -19.87
C PRO A 617 17.75 -19.36 -19.13
N LEU A 618 16.61 -19.89 -19.60
CA LEU A 618 15.30 -19.72 -18.96
C LEU A 618 15.20 -20.47 -17.63
N LYS A 619 15.66 -21.72 -17.57
CA LYS A 619 15.64 -22.54 -16.35
C LYS A 619 16.64 -22.07 -15.30
N ASN A 620 17.78 -21.54 -15.74
CA ASN A 620 18.86 -21.12 -14.85
C ASN A 620 18.81 -19.62 -14.49
N ALA A 621 17.88 -18.85 -15.07
CA ALA A 621 17.68 -17.47 -14.70
C ALA A 621 17.15 -17.31 -13.25
N PRO A 622 17.49 -16.21 -12.55
CA PRO A 622 18.33 -15.11 -13.01
C PRO A 622 19.84 -15.40 -12.84
N HIS A 623 20.68 -14.80 -13.68
CA HIS A 623 22.12 -15.01 -13.65
C HIS A 623 22.83 -13.91 -12.83
N THR A 624 23.35 -14.29 -11.65
CA THR A 624 24.10 -13.36 -10.79
C THR A 624 25.51 -13.11 -11.32
N ALA A 625 26.10 -11.98 -10.94
CA ALA A 625 27.50 -11.69 -11.25
C ALA A 625 28.46 -12.78 -10.72
N ALA A 626 28.19 -13.32 -9.53
CA ALA A 626 28.97 -14.41 -8.94
C ALA A 626 28.90 -15.69 -9.78
N THR A 627 27.71 -16.06 -10.27
CA THR A 627 27.51 -17.24 -11.14
C THR A 627 28.32 -17.11 -12.43
N LEU A 628 28.34 -15.91 -13.03
CA LEU A 628 29.06 -15.66 -14.27
C LEU A 628 30.58 -15.63 -14.10
N LEU A 629 31.06 -15.20 -12.93
CA LEU A 629 32.49 -15.11 -12.60
C LEU A 629 33.08 -16.42 -12.04
N ALA A 630 32.26 -17.44 -11.81
CA ALA A 630 32.74 -18.78 -11.47
C ALA A 630 33.75 -19.26 -12.52
N ALA A 631 34.85 -19.90 -12.09
CA ALA A 631 35.91 -20.35 -13.00
C ALA A 631 35.38 -21.34 -14.04
N ASP A 632 34.67 -22.36 -13.56
CA ASP A 632 34.02 -23.36 -14.38
C ASP A 632 32.65 -22.87 -14.83
N TRP A 633 32.32 -23.11 -16.11
CA TRP A 633 31.01 -22.80 -16.69
C TRP A 633 30.44 -24.06 -17.32
N ALA A 634 29.63 -24.77 -16.56
CA ALA A 634 29.09 -26.09 -16.92
C ALA A 634 27.80 -26.02 -17.77
N HIS A 635 27.44 -24.84 -18.27
CA HIS A 635 26.22 -24.65 -19.06
C HIS A 635 26.48 -24.78 -20.56
N ALA A 636 25.49 -25.32 -21.29
CA ALA A 636 25.54 -25.48 -22.74
C ALA A 636 25.39 -24.17 -23.56
N TYR A 637 25.22 -23.02 -22.90
CA TYR A 637 25.11 -21.69 -23.50
C TYR A 637 26.21 -20.77 -22.98
N SER A 638 26.52 -19.66 -23.68
CA SER A 638 27.62 -18.78 -23.26
C SER A 638 27.25 -17.87 -22.07
N ARG A 639 28.28 -17.45 -21.30
CA ARG A 639 28.15 -16.39 -20.29
C ARG A 639 27.60 -15.09 -20.89
N GLU A 640 27.95 -14.77 -22.14
CA GLU A 640 27.43 -13.59 -22.82
C GLU A 640 25.91 -13.71 -23.06
N LYS A 641 25.42 -14.88 -23.48
CA LYS A 641 23.98 -15.13 -23.61
C LYS A 641 23.24 -15.03 -22.28
N ALA A 642 23.89 -15.43 -21.18
CA ALA A 642 23.36 -15.26 -19.84
C ALA A 642 23.28 -13.79 -19.42
N ALA A 643 24.39 -13.06 -19.54
CA ALA A 643 24.56 -11.71 -19.00
C ALA A 643 24.02 -10.58 -19.89
N TYR A 644 24.21 -10.70 -21.21
CA TYR A 644 23.93 -9.68 -22.21
C TYR A 644 23.13 -10.28 -23.36
N PRO A 645 21.89 -10.74 -23.11
CA PRO A 645 21.10 -11.40 -24.15
C PRO A 645 20.74 -10.48 -25.32
N VAL A 646 20.78 -9.16 -25.11
CA VAL A 646 20.71 -8.13 -26.17
C VAL A 646 21.78 -7.07 -25.94
N LEU A 647 22.30 -6.49 -27.03
CA LEU A 647 23.40 -5.50 -26.98
C LEU A 647 23.07 -4.28 -26.11
N ALA A 648 21.81 -3.85 -26.08
CA ALA A 648 21.37 -2.69 -25.31
C ALA A 648 21.57 -2.84 -23.79
N VAL A 649 21.61 -4.07 -23.26
CA VAL A 649 21.81 -4.33 -21.83
C VAL A 649 23.28 -4.11 -21.42
N LYS A 650 24.22 -4.09 -22.37
CA LYS A 650 25.65 -4.00 -22.08
C LYS A 650 26.08 -2.64 -21.54
N SER A 651 25.39 -1.56 -21.91
CA SER A 651 25.73 -0.20 -21.48
C SER A 651 25.25 0.14 -20.07
N ASP A 652 24.15 -0.46 -19.62
CA ASP A 652 23.57 -0.25 -18.29
C ASP A 652 22.94 -1.55 -17.78
N LYS A 653 23.74 -2.34 -17.06
CA LYS A 653 23.36 -3.67 -16.57
C LYS A 653 22.92 -3.60 -15.12
N TYR A 654 21.67 -3.97 -14.86
CA TYR A 654 21.23 -4.37 -13.53
C TYR A 654 21.65 -5.82 -13.25
N TRP A 655 22.24 -6.05 -12.08
CA TRP A 655 22.70 -7.37 -11.64
C TRP A 655 21.74 -7.95 -10.61
N PRO A 656 21.06 -9.08 -10.90
CA PRO A 656 20.29 -9.80 -9.90
C PRO A 656 21.18 -10.15 -8.69
N PRO A 657 20.80 -9.73 -7.46
CA PRO A 657 21.66 -9.87 -6.29
C PRO A 657 21.76 -11.30 -5.76
N VAL A 658 20.78 -12.15 -6.11
CA VAL A 658 20.70 -13.57 -5.75
C VAL A 658 20.16 -14.37 -6.93
N GLY A 659 20.43 -15.68 -6.95
CA GLY A 659 19.84 -16.61 -7.91
C GLY A 659 18.35 -16.84 -7.65
N ARG A 660 17.78 -17.86 -8.31
CA ARG A 660 16.35 -18.17 -8.14
C ARG A 660 16.08 -18.66 -6.71
N ALA A 661 15.23 -17.93 -5.99
CA ALA A 661 14.86 -18.28 -4.62
C ALA A 661 13.98 -19.55 -4.54
N ASP A 662 14.25 -20.42 -3.56
CA ASP A 662 13.43 -21.60 -3.29
C ASP A 662 12.22 -21.23 -2.41
N ASN A 663 11.03 -21.19 -3.01
CA ASN A 663 9.80 -20.85 -2.30
C ASN A 663 9.35 -21.95 -1.32
N VAL A 664 9.59 -23.22 -1.65
CA VAL A 664 9.12 -24.37 -0.86
C VAL A 664 10.01 -24.57 0.37
N TYR A 665 11.33 -24.44 0.19
CA TYR A 665 12.28 -24.49 1.30
C TYR A 665 11.96 -23.43 2.36
N GLY A 666 11.75 -22.17 1.97
CA GLY A 666 11.48 -21.08 2.90
C GLY A 666 10.19 -21.25 3.70
N ASP A 667 9.12 -21.75 3.06
CA ASP A 667 7.84 -21.99 3.77
C ASP A 667 7.92 -23.21 4.71
N ARG A 668 8.78 -24.21 4.41
CA ARG A 668 9.04 -25.36 5.31
C ARG A 668 9.98 -25.00 6.47
N ASN A 669 10.95 -24.13 6.24
CA ASN A 669 11.97 -23.70 7.20
C ASN A 669 11.75 -22.23 7.57
N LEU A 670 10.55 -21.91 8.06
CA LEU A 670 10.14 -20.53 8.26
C LEU A 670 11.03 -19.82 9.30
N PHE A 671 11.78 -18.82 8.84
CA PHE A 671 12.58 -17.93 9.68
C PHE A 671 12.35 -16.48 9.27
N CYS A 672 11.81 -15.67 10.19
CA CYS A 672 11.26 -14.34 9.89
C CYS A 672 11.96 -13.19 10.63
N THR A 673 13.18 -13.41 11.10
CA THR A 673 14.04 -12.39 11.73
C THR A 673 15.35 -12.25 10.97
N CYS A 674 16.25 -11.33 11.37
CA CYS A 674 17.59 -11.26 10.78
C CYS A 674 18.35 -12.56 11.03
N VAL A 675 18.93 -13.16 9.98
CA VAL A 675 19.80 -14.34 10.13
C VAL A 675 21.07 -13.97 10.89
N PRO A 676 21.60 -14.85 11.75
CA PRO A 676 22.88 -14.62 12.43
C PRO A 676 24.00 -14.30 11.42
N ILE A 677 24.93 -13.40 11.79
CA ILE A 677 26.07 -13.03 10.91
C ILE A 677 26.90 -14.25 10.46
N ALA A 678 27.01 -15.28 11.30
CA ALA A 678 27.72 -16.51 10.96
C ALA A 678 27.17 -17.21 9.70
N GLU A 679 25.90 -16.98 9.35
CA GLU A 679 25.25 -17.54 8.17
C GLU A 679 25.40 -16.67 6.91
N TYR A 680 25.95 -15.45 7.01
CA TYR A 680 26.34 -14.63 5.84
C TYR A 680 27.82 -14.76 5.46
N ALA A 681 28.63 -15.38 6.34
CA ALA A 681 30.07 -15.52 6.18
C ALA A 681 30.50 -16.90 5.64
N ALA A 682 29.52 -17.77 5.36
CA ALA A 682 29.66 -19.04 4.63
C ALA A 682 29.15 -18.84 3.21
#